data_AF-A0AAU9XY05-F1
#
_entry.id   AF-A0AAU9XY05-F1
#
_cell.length_a   1.000
_cell.length_b   1.000
_cell.length_c   1.000
_cell.angle_alpha   90.00
_cell.angle_beta   90.00
_cell.angle_gamma   90.00
#
_symmetry.space_group_name_H-M   'P 1'
#
loop_
_entity.id
_entity.type
_entity.pdbx_description
1 polymer ?
#
loop_
_entity_poly.entity_id
_entity_poly.type
_entity_poly.pdbx_seq_one_letter_code
_entity_poly.pdbx_strand_id
1 'polypeptide(L)'
;MEPASGTVRVGILTVSDRCSRREAEDKSGPNLQRLVNSSTLNVSEVLYDCVPDERDEIRRVLLNWSDVEGLHLVLTTGGTGFSPRDVTPEVTAEVIERSAPGLSLGMLCGSLKVTPMAMLSRATCGIRKGTVIVNLPGSVKGSQECFQFVLPALPHAIEVLRNSPNVSVTHSAMQHVCPHKAHNKPIQDLSKVAERDRHSPYPLVQMDEALSMIMNNSNCLSTTVLPIEDALGYTLASNVSAKEPLPPFPASVKDGYAVLASDGPGERVVLGAVTAGEVATCSVISGHVMRINTGAPLPPGADAVVQVEDTELLESDDDGRTEKKVKILTTPKPGQDIRPVGFDVSVGEQVLTTNQKLGPAELGLLASLGVTKVEVFQKPRVAVLSTGNEVVNPGEETKAGQIRDSNRIALKSLIKMHGFEALDLKIAADTPLELESSLKSGLEKADVLVSSGGVSMGEKDFLKPVLQDRLGATIHFGRVFMKPGKPATFATTKISGKRKLIFALPGNPVSAMVTFNLFVLPALRKMSGSEHPHLTKIKAKLPQPVNLDPRPEYYRVTLSWKPGEAIPSAISTGSQCSSRLMSMRSANAVLELPPKSETLTRIDAGEMVDALVCSLLIFVKTRKLMSNSLGLFLGGIFALVVAGYIAQSRLPPPKPKIIGIDLGTTFSCVGVYQAITGHIDILANENGTKVIPSVVAFTGEGVLVGKRALDQAELNPRSTIYDAKRFIGKTFSKEDLKKLSSLYQFKITSDEKNNPKFVVESHGNVTLVSPEEIGAAILRELKRTAERNISRAVNQAVMSVPAEFSMAQRNATIKAASLAGIKVVRLINEPTAAAMAYGLHKKERVSNVMVVDLGGGTLDVSLLNIQGGMFVTMAMAGNNRLGGQDFNSRLMSYLMSVIEDRFGEELTNAEDIQRLRQEVESTKINLTTEAAVTIRLPLPSLDHGDKHVLFEEIITRLTFEKLNEDLFQKVLQPIKRVLKEVDLPKEDVDEVVLVGGSTRIPKVRQLIEEYFNGKKPNVAIDPELAVATGVAIQAGIIGGMWPLQVSALELPNHNLRKIQIES
;
A
#
# COMPACT_ATOMS: atom_id res chain seq x y z
N MET A 1 13.29 23.76 68.88
CA MET A 1 12.58 22.47 68.79
C MET A 1 12.20 22.30 67.33
N GLU A 2 13.03 21.62 66.54
CA GLU A 2 12.68 21.29 65.15
C GLU A 2 11.73 20.08 65.14
N PRO A 3 10.62 20.13 64.37
CA PRO A 3 9.63 19.07 64.38
C PRO A 3 10.13 17.83 63.63
N ALA A 4 9.76 16.65 64.15
CA ALA A 4 10.19 15.33 63.68
C ALA A 4 10.06 15.18 62.14
N SER A 5 11.14 14.75 61.49
CA SER A 5 11.21 14.58 60.04
C SER A 5 10.27 13.47 59.56
N GLY A 6 9.08 13.83 59.05
CA GLY A 6 8.19 12.90 58.35
C GLY A 6 6.69 13.18 58.39
N THR A 7 6.20 14.24 59.05
CA THR A 7 4.75 14.50 59.20
C THR A 7 4.20 15.51 58.18
N VAL A 8 2.93 15.35 57.78
CA VAL A 8 2.23 16.17 56.77
C VAL A 8 1.23 17.12 57.42
N ARG A 9 1.22 18.39 56.99
CA ARG A 9 0.23 19.42 57.38
C ARG A 9 -0.78 19.61 56.25
N VAL A 10 -2.07 19.48 56.55
CA VAL A 10 -3.15 19.45 55.55
C VAL A 10 -4.16 20.58 55.82
N GLY A 11 -4.63 21.25 54.77
CA GLY A 11 -5.75 22.19 54.83
C GLY A 11 -7.00 21.60 54.20
N ILE A 12 -8.15 21.74 54.84
CA ILE A 12 -9.46 21.33 54.30
C ILE A 12 -10.36 22.54 54.22
N LEU A 13 -10.66 22.98 53.00
CA LEU A 13 -11.49 24.16 52.74
C LEU A 13 -12.85 23.73 52.22
N THR A 14 -13.90 23.99 52.99
CA THR A 14 -15.27 23.85 52.49
C THR A 14 -15.70 25.14 51.81
N VAL A 15 -16.17 25.04 50.57
CA VAL A 15 -16.69 26.18 49.80
C VAL A 15 -18.20 26.01 49.68
N SER A 16 -18.95 26.85 50.41
CA SER A 16 -20.40 26.85 50.38
C SER A 16 -20.99 28.13 50.98
N ASP A 17 -21.83 28.82 50.20
CA ASP A 17 -22.64 29.96 50.68
C ASP A 17 -23.50 29.63 51.92
N ARG A 18 -24.15 28.45 51.94
CA ARG A 18 -25.03 28.05 53.04
C ARG A 18 -24.26 27.66 54.30
N CYS A 19 -23.13 26.95 54.14
CA CYS A 19 -22.34 26.51 55.30
C CYS A 19 -21.61 27.69 55.95
N SER A 20 -21.08 28.62 55.15
CA SER A 20 -20.40 29.83 55.66
C SER A 20 -21.35 30.77 56.43
N ARG A 21 -22.63 30.85 56.02
CA ARG A 21 -23.68 31.60 56.74
C ARG A 21 -24.32 30.83 57.91
N ARG A 22 -23.89 29.60 58.18
CA ARG A 22 -24.46 28.68 59.19
C ARG A 22 -25.94 28.31 58.95
N GLU A 23 -26.39 28.39 57.70
CA GLU A 23 -27.74 27.97 57.27
C GLU A 23 -27.81 26.46 56.99
N ALA A 24 -26.65 25.83 56.77
CA ALA A 24 -26.50 24.39 56.63
C ALA A 24 -25.26 23.89 57.37
N GLU A 25 -25.33 22.66 57.88
CA GLU A 25 -24.18 22.00 58.52
C GLU A 25 -23.21 21.47 57.46
N ASP A 26 -21.91 21.79 57.59
CA ASP A 26 -20.89 21.17 56.74
C ASP A 26 -20.65 19.73 57.18
N LYS A 27 -20.99 18.79 56.29
CA LYS A 27 -20.76 17.36 56.50
C LYS A 27 -19.56 16.84 55.72
N SER A 28 -19.12 17.54 54.67
CA SER A 28 -18.08 17.08 53.76
C SER A 28 -16.70 17.40 54.30
N GLY A 29 -16.48 18.61 54.83
CA GLY A 29 -15.22 19.03 55.44
C GLY A 29 -14.84 18.16 56.65
N PRO A 30 -15.70 18.01 57.68
CA PRO A 30 -15.43 17.11 58.81
C PRO A 30 -15.25 15.64 58.41
N ASN A 31 -15.92 15.18 57.35
CA ASN A 31 -15.69 13.83 56.81
C ASN A 31 -14.29 13.69 56.22
N LEU A 32 -13.85 14.66 55.40
CA LEU A 32 -12.49 14.68 54.86
C LEU A 32 -11.45 14.78 55.98
N GLN A 33 -11.71 15.55 57.05
CA GLN A 33 -10.80 15.64 58.19
C GLN A 33 -10.61 14.27 58.86
N ARG A 34 -11.70 13.51 59.06
CA ARG A 34 -11.61 12.14 59.57
C ARG A 34 -10.85 11.21 58.63
N LEU A 35 -11.09 11.30 57.31
CA LEU A 35 -10.43 10.48 56.30
C LEU A 35 -8.94 10.78 56.16
N VAL A 36 -8.56 12.05 56.24
CA VAL A 36 -7.16 12.49 56.22
C VAL A 36 -6.43 11.99 57.46
N ASN A 37 -7.04 12.12 58.65
CA ASN A 37 -6.46 11.63 59.91
C ASN A 37 -6.35 10.10 59.98
N SER A 38 -7.24 9.35 59.31
CA SER A 38 -7.16 7.88 59.24
C SER A 38 -6.36 7.36 58.05
N SER A 39 -5.80 8.25 57.23
CA SER A 39 -5.05 7.88 56.02
C SER A 39 -3.58 7.59 56.30
N THR A 40 -2.89 7.09 55.28
CA THR A 40 -1.45 6.82 55.28
C THR A 40 -0.57 8.08 55.18
N LEU A 41 -1.15 9.29 55.22
CA LEU A 41 -0.43 10.56 55.03
C LEU A 41 0.40 11.04 56.25
N ASN A 42 0.41 10.30 57.37
CA ASN A 42 1.16 10.66 58.59
C ASN A 42 0.98 12.13 59.00
N VAL A 43 -0.27 12.51 59.27
CA VAL A 43 -0.70 13.91 59.40
C VAL A 43 -0.39 14.45 60.80
N SER A 44 0.31 15.59 60.91
CA SER A 44 0.59 16.26 62.19
C SER A 44 -0.40 17.37 62.54
N GLU A 45 -1.03 17.98 61.54
CA GLU A 45 -1.95 19.09 61.73
C GLU A 45 -2.94 19.16 60.57
N VAL A 46 -4.22 19.40 60.90
CA VAL A 46 -5.26 19.68 59.90
C VAL A 46 -5.89 21.04 60.20
N LEU A 47 -5.68 22.00 59.30
CA LEU A 47 -6.42 23.25 59.30
C LEU A 47 -7.74 23.06 58.56
N TYR A 48 -8.81 23.64 59.10
CA TYR A 48 -10.14 23.59 58.52
C TYR A 48 -10.73 25.01 58.49
N ASP A 49 -11.32 25.39 57.35
CA ASP A 49 -12.03 26.65 57.19
C ASP A 49 -13.21 26.45 56.22
N CYS A 50 -14.19 27.35 56.30
CA CYS A 50 -15.39 27.34 55.46
C CYS A 50 -15.70 28.74 54.94
N VAL A 51 -15.68 28.90 53.62
CA VAL A 51 -15.88 30.20 52.94
C VAL A 51 -17.10 30.16 52.02
N PRO A 52 -17.74 31.31 51.72
CA PRO A 52 -18.75 31.38 50.67
C PRO A 52 -18.13 31.13 49.29
N ASP A 53 -18.98 30.93 48.28
CA ASP A 53 -18.58 30.73 46.88
C ASP A 53 -18.14 32.08 46.23
N GLU A 54 -17.28 32.82 46.93
CA GLU A 54 -16.73 34.11 46.51
C GLU A 54 -15.26 33.97 46.10
N ARG A 55 -14.93 34.47 44.90
CA ARG A 55 -13.60 34.29 44.31
C ARG A 55 -12.47 34.79 45.22
N ASP A 56 -12.64 35.98 45.79
CA ASP A 56 -11.60 36.61 46.60
C ASP A 56 -11.37 35.90 47.94
N GLU A 57 -12.43 35.34 48.55
CA GLU A 57 -12.31 34.57 49.80
C GLU A 57 -11.61 33.22 49.58
N ILE A 58 -12.01 32.47 48.53
CA ILE A 58 -11.35 31.21 48.18
C ILE A 58 -9.87 31.47 47.85
N ARG A 59 -9.59 32.50 47.05
CA ARG A 59 -8.22 32.90 46.67
C ARG A 59 -7.41 33.26 47.92
N ARG A 60 -7.97 34.06 48.84
CA ARG A 60 -7.31 34.49 50.08
C ARG A 60 -6.88 33.28 50.90
N VAL A 61 -7.76 32.29 51.09
CA VAL A 61 -7.45 31.08 51.88
C VAL A 61 -6.40 30.22 51.18
N LEU A 62 -6.56 29.94 49.87
CA LEU A 62 -5.60 29.11 49.12
C LEU A 62 -4.19 29.74 49.10
N LEU A 63 -4.10 31.06 48.93
CA LEU A 63 -2.82 31.79 48.99
C LEU A 63 -2.24 31.78 50.39
N ASN A 64 -3.03 32.09 51.43
CA ASN A 64 -2.55 32.10 52.80
C ASN A 64 -2.04 30.70 53.22
N TRP A 65 -2.80 29.65 52.94
CA TRP A 65 -2.44 28.29 53.31
C TRP A 65 -1.23 27.73 52.55
N SER A 66 -1.05 28.13 51.29
CA SER A 66 0.10 27.67 50.51
C SER A 66 1.36 28.51 50.79
N ASP A 67 1.23 29.83 50.86
CA ASP A 67 2.38 30.74 50.89
C ASP A 67 2.83 31.16 52.29
N VAL A 68 1.88 31.29 53.23
CA VAL A 68 2.14 31.82 54.57
C VAL A 68 2.19 30.67 55.57
N GLU A 69 1.15 29.85 55.61
CA GLU A 69 1.09 28.69 56.50
C GLU A 69 1.99 27.55 56.02
N GLY A 70 2.36 27.51 54.74
CA GLY A 70 3.23 26.48 54.18
C GLY A 70 2.66 25.06 54.33
N LEU A 71 1.36 24.89 54.08
CA LEU A 71 0.73 23.57 54.12
C LEU A 71 1.27 22.68 52.99
N HIS A 72 1.22 21.37 53.18
CA HIS A 72 1.75 20.42 52.22
C HIS A 72 0.67 19.94 51.23
N LEU A 73 -0.57 19.88 51.69
CA LEU A 73 -1.74 19.46 50.93
C LEU A 73 -2.92 20.35 51.29
N VAL A 74 -3.66 20.81 50.30
CA VAL A 74 -4.95 21.50 50.47
C VAL A 74 -6.00 20.74 49.69
N LEU A 75 -7.07 20.33 50.39
CA LEU A 75 -8.24 19.69 49.82
C LEU A 75 -9.40 20.68 49.90
N THR A 76 -9.94 21.08 48.76
CA THR A 76 -11.19 21.86 48.76
C THR A 76 -12.38 20.92 48.54
N THR A 77 -13.54 21.24 49.11
CA THR A 77 -14.79 20.52 48.86
C THR A 77 -15.93 21.51 48.63
N GLY A 78 -16.62 21.39 47.49
CA GLY A 78 -17.68 22.32 47.10
C GLY A 78 -17.24 23.34 46.06
N GLY A 79 -18.20 24.06 45.46
CA GLY A 79 -17.93 25.08 44.45
C GLY A 79 -17.36 24.56 43.12
N THR A 80 -17.45 23.26 42.81
CA THR A 80 -16.90 22.61 41.60
C THR A 80 -17.95 22.17 40.57
N GLY A 81 -19.24 22.42 40.83
CA GLY A 81 -20.36 22.06 39.95
C GLY A 81 -20.48 22.99 38.74
N PHE A 82 -21.61 22.98 38.03
CA PHE A 82 -21.86 23.82 36.85
C PHE A 82 -22.64 25.11 37.16
N SER A 83 -22.98 25.36 38.43
CA SER A 83 -23.70 26.58 38.82
C SER A 83 -22.85 27.82 38.55
N PRO A 84 -23.43 28.98 38.19
CA PRO A 84 -22.69 30.24 38.08
C PRO A 84 -21.97 30.65 39.37
N ARG A 85 -22.40 30.13 40.53
CA ARG A 85 -21.73 30.31 41.83
C ARG A 85 -20.52 29.38 42.01
N ASP A 86 -20.48 28.23 41.34
CA ASP A 86 -19.39 27.25 41.48
C ASP A 86 -18.11 27.77 40.78
N VAL A 87 -17.24 28.45 41.52
CA VAL A 87 -16.03 29.11 40.98
C VAL A 87 -14.70 28.52 41.48
N THR A 88 -14.74 27.45 42.26
CA THR A 88 -13.54 26.89 42.92
C THR A 88 -12.46 26.40 41.93
N PRO A 89 -12.80 25.71 40.82
CA PRO A 89 -11.81 25.33 39.81
C PRO A 89 -11.10 26.52 39.15
N GLU A 90 -11.84 27.57 38.80
CA GLU A 90 -11.29 28.79 38.20
C GLU A 90 -10.32 29.49 39.15
N VAL A 91 -10.73 29.66 40.42
CA VAL A 91 -9.87 30.28 41.43
C VAL A 91 -8.62 29.42 41.68
N THR A 92 -8.77 28.09 41.71
CA THR A 92 -7.62 27.19 41.88
C THR A 92 -6.66 27.30 40.69
N ALA A 93 -7.18 27.36 39.46
CA ALA A 93 -6.38 27.54 38.25
C ALA A 93 -5.61 28.88 38.23
N GLU A 94 -6.17 29.94 38.82
CA GLU A 94 -5.51 31.24 38.97
C GLU A 94 -4.42 31.24 40.05
N VAL A 95 -4.56 30.41 41.10
CA VAL A 95 -3.64 30.37 42.24
C VAL A 95 -2.45 29.43 42.00
N ILE A 96 -2.66 28.31 41.32
CA ILE A 96 -1.59 27.30 41.11
C ILE A 96 -0.51 27.81 40.15
N GLU A 97 0.75 27.48 40.44
CA GLU A 97 1.89 27.81 39.57
C GLU A 97 2.08 26.75 38.49
N ARG A 98 1.73 25.49 38.81
CA ARG A 98 1.81 24.34 37.91
C ARG A 98 0.56 23.49 38.01
N SER A 99 -0.02 23.14 36.87
CA SER A 99 -1.16 22.24 36.81
C SER A 99 -0.74 20.79 37.06
N ALA A 100 -1.60 20.04 37.78
CA ALA A 100 -1.45 18.61 38.04
C ALA A 100 -2.64 17.84 37.44
N PRO A 101 -2.82 17.85 36.10
CA PRO A 101 -4.01 17.30 35.45
C PRO A 101 -4.16 15.79 35.63
N GLY A 102 -3.08 15.06 35.96
CA GLY A 102 -3.15 13.63 36.25
C GLY A 102 -4.00 13.31 37.49
N LEU A 103 -4.02 14.17 38.51
CA LEU A 103 -4.84 13.97 39.71
C LEU A 103 -6.32 14.18 39.38
N SER A 104 -6.67 15.22 38.63
CA SER A 104 -8.06 15.45 38.20
C SER A 104 -8.55 14.38 37.23
N LEU A 105 -7.71 13.94 36.27
CA LEU A 105 -8.04 12.84 35.36
C LEU A 105 -8.20 11.51 36.11
N GLY A 106 -7.36 11.26 37.11
CA GLY A 106 -7.46 10.09 37.99
C GLY A 106 -8.78 10.04 38.76
N MET A 107 -9.19 11.18 39.34
CA MET A 107 -10.51 11.31 39.97
C MET A 107 -11.64 11.08 38.96
N LEU A 108 -11.59 11.72 37.79
CA LEU A 108 -12.62 11.56 36.75
C LEU A 108 -12.75 10.11 36.28
N CYS A 109 -11.64 9.44 35.96
CA CYS A 109 -11.63 8.04 35.55
C CYS A 109 -12.11 7.09 36.66
N GLY A 110 -11.80 7.39 37.93
CA GLY A 110 -12.33 6.65 39.08
C GLY A 110 -13.84 6.83 39.24
N SER A 111 -14.30 8.08 39.22
CA SER A 111 -15.71 8.42 39.40
C SER A 111 -16.59 7.96 38.24
N LEU A 112 -16.11 7.95 36.98
CA LEU A 112 -16.85 7.45 35.82
C LEU A 112 -17.16 5.94 35.90
N LYS A 113 -16.42 5.18 36.72
CA LYS A 113 -16.73 3.77 37.01
C LYS A 113 -17.90 3.62 38.00
N VAL A 114 -18.19 4.68 38.78
CA VAL A 114 -19.22 4.68 39.82
C VAL A 114 -20.50 5.34 39.32
N THR A 115 -20.40 6.46 38.59
CA THR A 115 -21.55 7.17 38.03
C THR A 115 -21.23 7.85 36.69
N PRO A 116 -22.11 7.77 35.69
CA PRO A 116 -21.97 8.53 34.45
C PRO A 116 -21.93 10.04 34.69
N MET A 117 -22.62 10.52 35.74
CA MET A 117 -22.69 11.94 36.09
C MET A 117 -21.33 12.54 36.49
N ALA A 118 -20.31 11.71 36.72
CA ALA A 118 -18.94 12.16 36.94
C ALA A 118 -18.37 12.99 35.77
N MET A 119 -18.92 12.84 34.55
CA MET A 119 -18.58 13.69 33.41
C MET A 119 -18.88 15.18 33.65
N LEU A 120 -19.69 15.50 34.65
CA LEU A 120 -20.02 16.86 35.07
C LEU A 120 -19.04 17.40 36.15
N SER A 121 -17.95 16.69 36.45
CA SER A 121 -16.94 17.17 37.39
C SER A 121 -15.96 18.12 36.70
N ARG A 122 -15.78 19.33 37.26
CA ARG A 122 -14.81 20.34 36.79
C ARG A 122 -13.58 20.45 37.68
N ALA A 123 -13.21 19.37 38.38
CA ALA A 123 -12.13 19.36 39.34
C ALA A 123 -10.79 19.83 38.73
N THR A 124 -10.16 20.82 39.35
CA THR A 124 -8.82 21.30 39.01
C THR A 124 -7.85 20.91 40.13
N CYS A 125 -6.62 20.55 39.76
CA CYS A 125 -5.57 20.20 40.71
C CYS A 125 -4.26 20.85 40.26
N GLY A 126 -3.40 21.21 41.21
CA GLY A 126 -2.13 21.83 40.90
C GLY A 126 -1.21 21.99 42.10
N ILE A 127 -0.11 22.68 41.87
CA ILE A 127 0.96 22.87 42.83
C ILE A 127 1.25 24.37 42.96
N ARG A 128 1.48 24.82 44.19
CA ARG A 128 1.91 26.18 44.51
C ARG A 128 2.92 26.15 45.66
N LYS A 129 4.12 26.70 45.47
CA LYS A 129 5.17 26.82 46.51
C LYS A 129 5.42 25.55 47.37
N GLY A 130 5.26 24.36 46.77
CA GLY A 130 5.44 23.08 47.46
C GLY A 130 4.16 22.47 48.06
N THR A 131 3.03 23.17 47.98
CA THR A 131 1.70 22.69 48.37
C THR A 131 0.98 22.03 47.19
N VAL A 132 0.40 20.85 47.40
CA VAL A 132 -0.51 20.21 46.43
C VAL A 132 -1.94 20.67 46.72
N ILE A 133 -2.65 21.20 45.72
CA ILE A 133 -4.05 21.63 45.84
C ILE A 133 -4.93 20.70 45.00
N VAL A 134 -5.97 20.11 45.63
CA VAL A 134 -6.92 19.18 45.00
C VAL A 134 -8.35 19.64 45.25
N ASN A 135 -9.10 19.93 44.18
CA ASN A 135 -10.52 20.22 44.30
C ASN A 135 -11.37 18.95 44.28
N LEU A 136 -12.23 18.78 45.28
CA LEU A 136 -13.14 17.66 45.44
C LEU A 136 -14.61 18.11 45.30
N PRO A 137 -15.52 17.22 44.86
CA PRO A 137 -16.95 17.53 44.77
C PRO A 137 -17.56 17.85 46.14
N GLY A 138 -18.56 18.74 46.19
CA GLY A 138 -19.16 19.20 47.45
C GLY A 138 -19.96 18.16 48.24
N SER A 139 -20.36 17.04 47.64
CA SER A 139 -21.11 16.00 48.36
C SER A 139 -20.17 15.13 49.22
N VAL A 140 -20.65 14.68 50.38
CA VAL A 140 -19.86 13.84 51.31
C VAL A 140 -19.36 12.57 50.63
N LYS A 141 -20.24 11.91 49.86
CA LYS A 141 -19.89 10.71 49.10
C LYS A 141 -18.89 11.01 47.97
N GLY A 142 -19.13 12.07 47.21
CA GLY A 142 -18.28 12.44 46.07
C GLY A 142 -16.88 12.86 46.49
N SER A 143 -16.76 13.69 47.52
CA SER A 143 -15.45 14.08 48.08
C SER A 143 -14.67 12.89 48.64
N GLN A 144 -15.33 11.98 49.36
CA GLN A 144 -14.71 10.78 49.90
C GLN A 144 -14.19 9.84 48.80
N GLU A 145 -15.01 9.52 47.80
CA GLU A 145 -14.61 8.64 46.69
C GLU A 145 -13.45 9.26 45.90
N CYS A 146 -13.57 10.55 45.54
CA CYS A 146 -12.53 11.26 44.82
C CYS A 146 -11.22 11.32 45.60
N PHE A 147 -11.26 11.61 46.91
CA PHE A 147 -10.08 11.59 47.75
C PHE A 147 -9.41 10.21 47.78
N GLN A 148 -10.18 9.13 47.89
CA GLN A 148 -9.65 7.77 47.87
C GLN A 148 -8.98 7.41 46.53
N PHE A 149 -9.45 7.95 45.41
CA PHE A 149 -8.80 7.73 44.11
C PHE A 149 -7.43 8.40 43.99
N VAL A 150 -7.21 9.54 44.65
CA VAL A 150 -5.92 10.26 44.60
C VAL A 150 -5.00 9.96 45.78
N LEU A 151 -5.55 9.50 46.91
CA LEU A 151 -4.81 9.23 48.14
C LEU A 151 -3.52 8.42 47.94
N PRO A 152 -3.47 7.35 47.11
CA PRO A 152 -2.24 6.59 46.91
C PRO A 152 -1.08 7.40 46.31
N ALA A 153 -1.37 8.48 45.58
CA ALA A 153 -0.38 9.33 44.93
C ALA A 153 0.08 10.52 45.79
N LEU A 154 -0.73 10.93 46.78
CA LEU A 154 -0.49 12.12 47.59
C LEU A 154 0.78 12.03 48.46
N PRO A 155 1.11 10.91 49.15
CA PRO A 155 2.33 10.83 49.97
C PRO A 155 3.60 11.10 49.16
N HIS A 156 3.72 10.46 48.01
CA HIS A 156 4.89 10.63 47.13
C HIS A 156 4.93 12.03 46.50
N ALA A 157 3.79 12.57 46.07
CA ALA A 157 3.73 13.93 45.53
C ALA A 157 4.23 14.98 46.55
N ILE A 158 3.87 14.81 47.82
CA ILE A 158 4.32 15.68 48.91
C ILE A 158 5.81 15.48 49.20
N GLU A 159 6.31 14.25 49.23
CA GLU A 159 7.75 13.98 49.46
C GLU A 159 8.66 14.56 48.37
N VAL A 160 8.24 14.45 47.11
CA VAL A 160 8.96 15.03 45.96
C VAL A 160 9.05 16.54 46.08
N LEU A 161 7.95 17.21 46.48
CA LEU A 161 7.94 18.66 46.65
C LEU A 161 8.75 19.14 47.87
N ARG A 162 8.95 18.27 48.87
CA ARG A 162 9.75 18.56 50.06
C ARG A 162 11.25 18.31 49.89
N ASN A 163 11.71 17.81 48.73
CA ASN A 163 13.09 17.38 48.51
C ASN A 163 13.63 16.48 49.64
N SER A 164 12.77 15.59 50.16
CA SER A 164 13.13 14.73 51.30
C SER A 164 14.23 13.74 50.91
N PRO A 165 15.26 13.49 51.75
CA PRO A 165 16.30 12.49 51.47
C PRO A 165 15.75 11.06 51.40
N ASN A 166 14.54 10.80 51.92
CA ASN A 166 13.85 9.54 51.72
C ASN A 166 13.33 9.35 50.29
N VAL A 167 13.29 10.39 49.44
CA VAL A 167 13.00 10.22 48.01
C VAL A 167 14.07 9.34 47.38
N SER A 168 15.35 9.45 47.77
CA SER A 168 16.37 8.52 47.28
C SER A 168 16.24 7.13 47.88
N VAL A 169 15.64 6.95 49.07
CA VAL A 169 15.38 5.64 49.69
C VAL A 169 14.13 4.99 49.12
N THR A 170 13.08 5.73 48.77
CA THR A 170 11.91 5.21 48.04
C THR A 170 12.27 4.94 46.59
N HIS A 171 13.08 5.81 45.95
CA HIS A 171 13.66 5.53 44.63
C HIS A 171 14.66 4.38 44.69
N SER A 172 15.49 4.22 45.74
CA SER A 172 16.42 3.10 45.89
C SER A 172 15.76 1.82 46.37
N ALA A 173 14.67 1.86 47.15
CA ALA A 173 13.87 0.68 47.49
C ALA A 173 13.01 0.24 46.28
N MET A 174 12.66 1.18 45.39
CA MET A 174 12.06 0.89 44.08
C MET A 174 13.10 0.54 42.99
N GLN A 175 14.39 0.85 43.17
CA GLN A 175 15.47 0.59 42.20
C GLN A 175 16.48 -0.50 42.63
N HIS A 176 16.50 -0.91 43.91
CA HIS A 176 17.41 -1.93 44.46
C HIS A 176 16.65 -2.97 45.30
N VAL A 177 16.00 -3.91 44.62
CA VAL A 177 16.06 -5.32 45.02
C VAL A 177 16.44 -6.15 43.80
N CYS A 178 17.74 -6.17 43.52
CA CYS A 178 18.38 -7.36 43.03
C CYS A 178 19.78 -7.43 43.64
N PRO A 179 20.07 -8.52 44.38
CA PRO A 179 21.31 -9.21 44.11
C PRO A 179 21.06 -10.69 43.91
N HIS A 180 21.68 -11.21 42.85
CA HIS A 180 21.81 -12.62 42.57
C HIS A 180 22.47 -13.36 43.75
N LYS A 181 21.68 -14.12 44.48
CA LYS A 181 22.08 -15.41 45.06
C LYS A 181 20.95 -16.39 44.82
N ALA A 182 21.32 -17.58 44.36
CA ALA A 182 20.43 -18.73 44.23
C ALA A 182 19.77 -19.00 45.60
N HIS A 183 18.54 -18.55 45.77
CA HIS A 183 17.64 -19.01 46.81
C HIS A 183 16.33 -19.38 46.12
N ASN A 184 15.88 -20.60 46.40
CA ASN A 184 14.59 -21.16 46.03
C ASN A 184 13.46 -20.15 46.32
N LYS A 185 13.11 -19.29 45.35
CA LYS A 185 11.77 -18.70 45.32
C LYS A 185 10.83 -19.83 44.90
N PRO A 186 9.75 -20.09 45.66
CA PRO A 186 8.74 -21.03 45.19
C PRO A 186 8.25 -20.54 43.82
N ILE A 187 8.16 -21.46 42.85
CA ILE A 187 7.63 -21.20 41.51
C ILE A 187 6.32 -20.41 41.69
N GLN A 188 6.26 -19.19 41.17
CA GLN A 188 5.09 -18.34 41.32
C GLN A 188 3.90 -19.07 40.67
N ASP A 189 2.82 -19.28 41.43
CA ASP A 189 1.64 -19.96 40.91
C ASP A 189 0.94 -19.05 39.90
N LEU A 190 1.27 -19.25 38.62
CA LEU A 190 0.78 -18.46 37.50
C LEU A 190 -0.74 -18.51 37.33
N SER A 191 -1.45 -19.41 38.02
CA SER A 191 -2.91 -19.49 38.04
C SER A 191 -3.58 -18.44 38.93
N LYS A 192 -2.86 -17.84 39.89
CA LYS A 192 -3.40 -16.87 40.84
C LYS A 192 -3.37 -15.44 40.29
N VAL A 193 -4.30 -15.14 39.38
CA VAL A 193 -4.39 -13.88 38.62
C VAL A 193 -4.45 -12.63 39.52
N ALA A 194 -5.08 -12.72 40.69
CA ALA A 194 -5.21 -11.60 41.62
C ALA A 194 -3.87 -11.20 42.29
N GLU A 195 -2.90 -12.12 42.35
CA GLU A 195 -1.60 -11.93 43.01
C GLU A 195 -0.51 -11.43 42.05
N ARG A 196 -0.85 -11.15 40.78
CA ARG A 196 0.11 -10.64 39.79
C ARG A 196 0.40 -9.15 39.93
N ASP A 197 1.62 -8.76 39.59
CA ASP A 197 2.05 -7.37 39.65
C ASP A 197 1.21 -6.46 38.75
N ARG A 198 0.64 -5.40 39.35
CA ARG A 198 -0.11 -4.36 38.63
C ARG A 198 0.78 -3.38 37.89
N HIS A 199 2.09 -3.40 38.19
CA HIS A 199 3.13 -2.67 37.48
C HIS A 199 4.08 -3.68 36.85
N SER A 200 4.62 -3.38 35.67
CA SER A 200 5.59 -4.29 35.07
C SER A 200 6.85 -4.36 35.94
N PRO A 201 7.34 -5.56 36.28
CA PRO A 201 8.56 -5.73 37.08
C PRO A 201 9.84 -5.38 36.30
N TYR A 202 9.71 -5.07 35.00
CA TYR A 202 10.83 -4.71 34.13
C TYR A 202 10.94 -3.19 33.99
N PRO A 203 12.14 -2.60 34.22
CA PRO A 203 12.37 -1.18 34.06
C PRO A 203 12.16 -0.76 32.60
N LEU A 204 11.86 0.53 32.40
CA LEU A 204 11.69 1.10 31.07
C LEU A 204 13.05 1.60 30.57
N VAL A 205 13.70 0.81 29.73
CA VAL A 205 15.07 1.04 29.25
C VAL A 205 15.08 2.03 28.08
N GLN A 206 16.09 2.90 28.00
CA GLN A 206 16.23 3.83 26.87
C GLN A 206 16.64 3.10 25.58
N MET A 207 16.36 3.69 24.42
CA MET A 207 16.65 3.02 23.13
C MET A 207 18.12 2.64 22.97
N ASP A 208 19.04 3.58 23.21
CA ASP A 208 20.47 3.37 23.00
C ASP A 208 21.05 2.31 23.96
N GLU A 209 20.52 2.28 25.19
CA GLU A 209 20.86 1.27 26.18
C GLU A 209 20.38 -0.12 25.73
N ALA A 210 19.14 -0.22 25.22
CA ALA A 210 18.60 -1.47 24.68
C ALA A 210 19.43 -1.98 23.49
N LEU A 211 19.79 -1.10 22.55
CA LEU A 211 20.67 -1.44 21.41
C LEU A 211 22.05 -1.90 21.88
N SER A 212 22.63 -1.22 22.86
CA SER A 212 23.93 -1.59 23.44
C SER A 212 23.90 -2.97 24.09
N MET A 213 22.86 -3.27 24.87
CA MET A 213 22.65 -4.60 25.47
C MET A 213 22.56 -5.70 24.41
N ILE A 214 21.85 -5.44 23.30
CA ILE A 214 21.75 -6.39 22.17
C ILE A 214 23.11 -6.58 21.52
N MET A 215 23.80 -5.49 21.17
CA MET A 215 25.11 -5.56 20.51
C MET A 215 26.12 -6.30 21.40
N ASN A 216 26.17 -6.03 22.70
CA ASN A 216 27.09 -6.68 23.64
C ASN A 216 26.87 -8.20 23.77
N ASN A 217 25.66 -8.67 23.45
CA ASN A 217 25.33 -10.10 23.49
C ASN A 217 25.35 -10.80 22.11
N SER A 218 25.44 -10.04 21.02
CA SER A 218 25.36 -10.55 19.64
C SER A 218 26.76 -10.79 19.04
N ASN A 219 27.46 -11.79 19.56
CA ASN A 219 28.81 -12.15 19.09
C ASN A 219 28.78 -12.72 17.67
N CYS A 220 29.85 -12.48 16.90
CA CYS A 220 30.03 -13.10 15.58
C CYS A 220 30.04 -14.63 15.71
N LEU A 221 29.40 -15.30 14.76
CA LEU A 221 29.47 -16.75 14.65
C LEU A 221 30.82 -17.19 14.09
N SER A 222 31.08 -18.49 14.18
CA SER A 222 32.25 -19.12 13.56
C SER A 222 32.30 -18.88 12.04
N THR A 223 33.47 -19.05 11.47
CA THR A 223 33.68 -18.94 10.03
C THR A 223 33.40 -20.27 9.33
N THR A 224 33.19 -20.21 8.02
CA THR A 224 33.05 -21.37 7.15
C THR A 224 33.60 -21.04 5.76
N VAL A 225 34.11 -22.03 5.05
CA VAL A 225 34.56 -21.85 3.67
C VAL A 225 33.42 -22.22 2.73
N LEU A 226 33.07 -21.32 1.82
CA LEU A 226 32.03 -21.52 0.80
C LEU A 226 32.59 -21.34 -0.61
N PRO A 227 32.03 -22.05 -1.61
CA PRO A 227 32.18 -21.67 -3.01
C PRO A 227 31.69 -20.24 -3.24
N ILE A 228 32.34 -19.50 -4.15
CA ILE A 228 31.94 -18.10 -4.46
C ILE A 228 30.50 -17.99 -4.99
N GLU A 229 29.99 -19.02 -5.66
CA GLU A 229 28.62 -19.09 -6.18
C GLU A 229 27.56 -19.06 -5.06
N ASP A 230 27.90 -19.59 -3.88
CA ASP A 230 27.04 -19.64 -2.70
C ASP A 230 27.31 -18.49 -1.71
N ALA A 231 28.32 -17.66 -1.98
CA ALA A 231 28.81 -16.64 -1.06
C ALA A 231 28.06 -15.29 -1.16
N LEU A 232 27.05 -15.17 -2.04
CA LEU A 232 26.30 -13.92 -2.21
C LEU A 232 25.65 -13.45 -0.90
N GLY A 233 25.97 -12.22 -0.51
CA GLY A 233 25.47 -11.57 0.69
C GLY A 233 26.04 -12.12 2.00
N TYR A 234 27.06 -12.97 1.97
CA TYR A 234 27.89 -13.30 3.13
C TYR A 234 28.93 -12.21 3.40
N THR A 235 29.49 -12.21 4.60
CA THR A 235 30.56 -11.30 4.99
C THR A 235 31.88 -12.06 5.04
N LEU A 236 32.90 -11.51 4.40
CA LEU A 236 34.23 -12.10 4.30
C LEU A 236 34.91 -12.15 5.68
N ALA A 237 35.55 -13.26 6.02
CA ALA A 237 36.21 -13.46 7.31
C ALA A 237 37.74 -13.30 7.26
N SER A 238 38.33 -13.30 6.08
CA SER A 238 39.77 -13.10 5.87
C SER A 238 40.03 -12.28 4.60
N ASN A 239 41.09 -11.47 4.60
CA ASN A 239 41.49 -10.68 3.43
C ASN A 239 41.79 -11.60 2.23
N VAL A 240 41.50 -11.12 1.02
CA VAL A 240 41.85 -11.82 -0.21
C VAL A 240 42.83 -10.97 -1.02
N SER A 241 43.95 -11.59 -1.39
CA SER A 241 44.96 -10.99 -2.27
C SER A 241 45.04 -11.74 -3.60
N ALA A 242 45.29 -11.01 -4.67
CA ALA A 242 45.44 -11.55 -6.01
C ALA A 242 46.71 -12.41 -6.12
N LYS A 243 46.58 -13.63 -6.63
CA LYS A 243 47.74 -14.52 -6.91
C LYS A 243 48.29 -14.32 -8.32
N GLU A 244 47.45 -13.83 -9.22
CA GLU A 244 47.74 -13.60 -10.62
C GLU A 244 47.33 -12.17 -11.00
N PRO A 245 48.01 -11.55 -11.98
CA PRO A 245 47.64 -10.22 -12.44
C PRO A 245 46.40 -10.26 -13.35
N LEU A 246 45.65 -9.15 -13.40
CA LEU A 246 44.55 -8.96 -14.34
C LEU A 246 44.78 -7.68 -15.17
N PRO A 247 44.85 -7.75 -16.51
CA PRO A 247 44.96 -8.97 -17.31
C PRO A 247 46.32 -9.67 -17.10
N PRO A 248 46.42 -10.99 -17.35
CA PRO A 248 47.66 -11.75 -17.17
C PRO A 248 48.68 -11.57 -18.31
N PHE A 249 48.28 -10.94 -19.41
CA PHE A 249 49.10 -10.60 -20.58
C PHE A 249 48.73 -9.18 -21.06
N PRO A 250 49.60 -8.51 -21.83
CA PRO A 250 49.22 -7.24 -22.46
C PRO A 250 48.04 -7.48 -23.40
N ALA A 251 46.91 -6.82 -23.17
CA ALA A 251 45.67 -7.09 -23.89
C ALA A 251 45.20 -5.88 -24.69
N SER A 252 44.65 -6.11 -25.88
CA SER A 252 44.06 -5.03 -26.68
C SER A 252 42.81 -4.45 -26.01
N VAL A 253 42.67 -3.12 -26.01
CA VAL A 253 41.46 -2.39 -25.59
C VAL A 253 40.44 -2.27 -26.72
N LYS A 254 40.87 -2.42 -27.98
CA LYS A 254 40.07 -2.16 -29.18
C LYS A 254 40.14 -3.31 -30.18
N ASP A 255 39.11 -3.40 -31.02
CA ASP A 255 39.19 -4.16 -32.28
C ASP A 255 39.95 -3.31 -33.29
N GLY A 256 40.94 -3.90 -33.96
CA GLY A 256 41.78 -3.15 -34.88
C GLY A 256 43.04 -3.91 -35.27
N TYR A 257 44.18 -3.22 -35.23
CA TYR A 257 45.45 -3.77 -35.67
C TYR A 257 46.55 -3.50 -34.64
N ALA A 258 47.27 -4.56 -34.26
CA ALA A 258 48.49 -4.46 -33.49
C ALA A 258 49.63 -4.00 -34.42
N VAL A 259 50.28 -2.90 -34.04
CA VAL A 259 51.26 -2.20 -34.87
C VAL A 259 52.54 -1.89 -34.09
N LEU A 260 53.60 -1.55 -34.83
CA LEU A 260 54.74 -0.80 -34.30
C LEU A 260 54.47 0.69 -34.46
N ALA A 261 54.36 1.42 -33.34
CA ALA A 261 54.09 2.85 -33.33
C ALA A 261 55.16 3.65 -34.10
N SER A 262 56.40 3.16 -34.12
CA SER A 262 57.51 3.77 -34.85
C SER A 262 57.31 3.83 -36.37
N ASP A 263 56.47 2.97 -36.93
CA ASP A 263 56.22 2.95 -38.37
C ASP A 263 55.32 4.13 -38.82
N GLY A 264 54.57 4.75 -37.91
CA GLY A 264 53.65 5.84 -38.21
C GLY A 264 52.46 5.43 -39.10
N PRO A 265 51.78 6.39 -39.75
CA PRO A 265 50.72 6.11 -40.72
C PRO A 265 51.24 5.43 -42.00
N GLY A 266 50.34 4.83 -42.77
CA GLY A 266 50.64 4.28 -44.10
C GLY A 266 50.20 2.84 -44.31
N GLU A 267 50.52 2.30 -45.48
CA GLU A 267 50.12 0.94 -45.89
C GLU A 267 50.94 -0.13 -45.17
N ARG A 268 50.28 -1.20 -44.74
CA ARG A 268 50.84 -2.31 -43.99
C ARG A 268 50.32 -3.63 -44.49
N VAL A 269 51.17 -4.65 -44.45
CA VAL A 269 50.78 -6.03 -44.74
C VAL A 269 50.20 -6.67 -43.49
N VAL A 270 49.02 -7.28 -43.60
CA VAL A 270 48.35 -7.99 -42.51
C VAL A 270 48.89 -9.42 -42.47
N LEU A 271 49.62 -9.76 -41.40
CA LEU A 271 50.25 -11.08 -41.22
C LEU A 271 49.25 -12.19 -40.85
N GLY A 272 48.08 -11.80 -40.34
CA GLY A 272 47.05 -12.69 -39.83
C GLY A 272 46.23 -12.00 -38.75
N ALA A 273 45.43 -12.78 -38.04
CA ALA A 273 44.58 -12.32 -36.94
C ALA A 273 44.97 -12.99 -35.63
N VAL A 274 44.88 -12.23 -34.53
CA VAL A 274 44.97 -12.73 -33.16
C VAL A 274 43.63 -12.52 -32.51
N THR A 275 42.96 -13.62 -32.17
CA THR A 275 41.66 -13.60 -31.50
C THR A 275 41.80 -13.87 -30.00
N ALA A 276 40.77 -13.53 -29.23
CA ALA A 276 40.77 -13.79 -27.80
C ALA A 276 40.84 -15.30 -27.52
N GLY A 277 41.82 -15.72 -26.71
CA GLY A 277 42.07 -17.12 -26.40
C GLY A 277 43.20 -17.77 -27.20
N GLU A 278 43.75 -17.07 -28.18
CA GLU A 278 44.88 -17.54 -28.99
C GLU A 278 46.14 -16.70 -28.72
N VAL A 279 47.32 -17.31 -28.88
CA VAL A 279 48.60 -16.61 -28.84
C VAL A 279 49.12 -16.50 -30.28
N ALA A 280 49.62 -15.32 -30.63
CA ALA A 280 50.20 -15.08 -31.95
C ALA A 280 51.37 -16.04 -32.23
N THR A 281 51.37 -16.66 -33.41
CA THR A 281 52.43 -17.59 -33.85
C THR A 281 53.64 -16.89 -34.47
N CYS A 282 53.51 -15.59 -34.78
CA CYS A 282 54.55 -14.77 -35.38
C CYS A 282 54.63 -13.39 -34.71
N SER A 283 55.74 -12.69 -34.94
CA SER A 283 56.00 -11.36 -34.39
C SER A 283 55.66 -10.28 -35.42
N VAL A 284 55.06 -9.17 -34.96
CA VAL A 284 54.87 -7.96 -35.77
C VAL A 284 56.22 -7.29 -35.96
N ILE A 285 56.59 -7.06 -37.22
CA ILE A 285 57.83 -6.40 -37.63
C ILE A 285 57.48 -5.13 -38.44
N SER A 286 58.47 -4.26 -38.66
CA SER A 286 58.24 -3.00 -39.39
C SER A 286 57.60 -3.24 -40.77
N GLY A 287 56.62 -2.40 -41.12
CA GLY A 287 55.83 -2.51 -42.35
C GLY A 287 54.70 -3.56 -42.30
N HIS A 288 54.58 -4.31 -41.20
CA HIS A 288 53.57 -5.35 -41.02
C HIS A 288 52.68 -5.06 -39.81
N VAL A 289 51.47 -5.63 -39.81
CA VAL A 289 50.51 -5.54 -38.71
C VAL A 289 49.78 -6.87 -38.52
N MET A 290 49.15 -7.08 -37.37
CA MET A 290 48.22 -8.19 -37.17
C MET A 290 46.85 -7.64 -36.79
N ARG A 291 45.79 -8.18 -37.39
CA ARG A 291 44.42 -7.92 -36.94
C ARG A 291 44.29 -8.41 -35.50
N ILE A 292 43.75 -7.60 -34.61
CA ILE A 292 43.61 -7.94 -33.19
C ILE A 292 42.22 -7.56 -32.71
N ASN A 293 41.60 -8.47 -31.96
CA ASN A 293 40.30 -8.22 -31.34
C ASN A 293 40.49 -7.70 -29.92
N THR A 294 39.47 -7.02 -29.40
CA THR A 294 39.39 -6.56 -28.02
C THR A 294 39.58 -7.73 -27.06
N GLY A 295 40.49 -7.56 -26.09
CA GLY A 295 40.83 -8.60 -25.11
C GLY A 295 41.82 -9.65 -25.60
N ALA A 296 42.23 -9.65 -26.87
CA ALA A 296 43.24 -10.57 -27.38
C ALA A 296 44.66 -10.18 -26.88
N PRO A 297 45.57 -11.15 -26.70
CA PRO A 297 46.96 -10.89 -26.33
C PRO A 297 47.68 -10.07 -27.41
N LEU A 298 48.47 -9.09 -26.99
CA LEU A 298 49.31 -8.31 -27.90
C LEU A 298 50.38 -9.24 -28.53
N PRO A 299 50.47 -9.33 -29.86
CA PRO A 299 51.48 -10.15 -30.52
C PRO A 299 52.90 -9.63 -30.21
N PRO A 300 53.90 -10.53 -30.12
CA PRO A 300 55.28 -10.12 -29.94
C PRO A 300 55.72 -9.09 -31.00
N GLY A 301 56.45 -8.07 -30.59
CA GLY A 301 56.97 -7.02 -31.50
C GLY A 301 56.01 -5.86 -31.74
N ALA A 302 54.71 -5.99 -31.46
CA ALA A 302 53.80 -4.83 -31.45
C ALA A 302 53.93 -4.05 -30.13
N ASP A 303 53.77 -2.72 -30.19
CA ASP A 303 53.80 -1.83 -29.03
C ASP A 303 52.62 -0.87 -28.96
N ALA A 304 51.69 -0.92 -29.93
CA ALA A 304 50.46 -0.13 -29.97
C ALA A 304 49.33 -0.90 -30.67
N VAL A 305 48.09 -0.49 -30.40
CA VAL A 305 46.91 -0.91 -31.18
C VAL A 305 46.27 0.32 -31.83
N VAL A 306 45.91 0.20 -33.10
CA VAL A 306 45.09 1.19 -33.82
C VAL A 306 43.71 0.60 -34.04
N GLN A 307 42.67 1.28 -33.57
CA GLN A 307 41.28 0.84 -33.76
C GLN A 307 40.91 0.74 -35.24
N VAL A 308 40.03 -0.20 -35.60
CA VAL A 308 39.67 -0.50 -36.99
C VAL A 308 39.12 0.73 -37.73
N GLU A 309 38.43 1.62 -37.03
CA GLU A 309 37.87 2.87 -37.59
C GLU A 309 38.94 3.84 -38.09
N ASP A 310 40.17 3.74 -37.56
CA ASP A 310 41.31 4.55 -37.97
C ASP A 310 42.16 3.84 -39.05
N THR A 311 41.54 2.92 -39.78
CA THR A 311 42.18 2.15 -40.85
C THR A 311 41.30 2.05 -42.10
N GLU A 312 41.93 1.81 -43.25
CA GLU A 312 41.26 1.58 -44.52
C GLU A 312 41.76 0.25 -45.12
N LEU A 313 40.85 -0.68 -45.40
CA LEU A 313 41.19 -1.96 -46.04
C LEU A 313 41.57 -1.73 -47.51
N LEU A 314 42.77 -2.15 -47.91
CA LEU A 314 43.28 -1.95 -49.27
C LEU A 314 43.22 -3.21 -50.13
N GLU A 315 43.45 -4.38 -49.54
CA GLU A 315 43.51 -5.66 -50.26
C GLU A 315 43.00 -6.81 -49.39
N SER A 316 42.12 -7.64 -49.94
CA SER A 316 41.66 -8.92 -49.35
C SER A 316 41.98 -10.10 -50.29
N ASP A 317 41.77 -11.33 -49.83
CA ASP A 317 41.67 -12.50 -50.71
C ASP A 317 40.39 -12.50 -51.57
N ASP A 318 40.35 -13.42 -52.54
CA ASP A 318 39.31 -13.49 -53.58
C ASP A 318 37.92 -13.86 -53.02
N ASP A 319 37.86 -14.55 -51.88
CA ASP A 319 36.63 -14.87 -51.16
C ASP A 319 36.29 -13.88 -50.04
N GLY A 320 37.14 -12.85 -49.83
CA GLY A 320 36.93 -11.74 -48.90
C GLY A 320 37.01 -12.14 -47.42
N ARG A 321 37.62 -13.28 -47.11
CA ARG A 321 37.73 -13.83 -45.74
C ARG A 321 39.00 -13.39 -45.03
N THR A 322 40.05 -13.03 -45.75
CA THR A 322 41.36 -12.66 -45.21
C THR A 322 41.79 -11.30 -45.70
N GLU A 323 42.10 -10.41 -44.77
CA GLU A 323 42.70 -9.11 -45.06
C GLU A 323 44.19 -9.29 -45.34
N LYS A 324 44.69 -8.71 -46.43
CA LYS A 324 46.10 -8.80 -46.84
C LYS A 324 46.84 -7.49 -46.64
N LYS A 325 46.19 -6.35 -46.91
CA LYS A 325 46.76 -5.02 -46.72
C LYS A 325 45.76 -4.04 -46.16
N VAL A 326 46.25 -3.24 -45.22
CA VAL A 326 45.49 -2.17 -44.58
C VAL A 326 46.31 -0.89 -44.57
N LYS A 327 45.64 0.25 -44.63
CA LYS A 327 46.26 1.57 -44.44
C LYS A 327 45.94 2.10 -43.04
N ILE A 328 46.97 2.41 -42.27
CA ILE A 328 46.85 3.10 -41.00
C ILE A 328 46.71 4.59 -41.25
N LEU A 329 45.62 5.21 -40.79
CA LEU A 329 45.28 6.60 -41.08
C LEU A 329 45.85 7.58 -40.05
N THR A 330 46.04 7.13 -38.82
CA THR A 330 46.50 7.95 -37.68
C THR A 330 47.93 7.59 -37.27
N THR A 331 48.61 8.48 -36.54
CA THR A 331 49.96 8.18 -36.00
C THR A 331 49.81 7.47 -34.65
N PRO A 332 50.19 6.18 -34.54
CA PRO A 332 50.07 5.45 -33.28
C PRO A 332 51.11 5.94 -32.25
N LYS A 333 50.80 5.80 -30.96
CA LYS A 333 51.76 6.04 -29.87
C LYS A 333 52.10 4.73 -29.14
N PRO A 334 53.35 4.54 -28.66
CA PRO A 334 53.68 3.39 -27.83
C PRO A 334 52.75 3.29 -26.61
N GLY A 335 52.25 2.09 -26.35
CA GLY A 335 51.29 1.79 -25.28
C GLY A 335 49.84 2.17 -25.58
N GLN A 336 49.55 2.75 -26.76
CA GLN A 336 48.17 3.12 -27.13
C GLN A 336 47.27 1.88 -27.20
N ASP A 337 46.08 2.01 -26.60
CA ASP A 337 45.01 1.00 -26.61
C ASP A 337 45.46 -0.40 -26.15
N ILE A 338 46.45 -0.45 -25.25
CA ILE A 338 46.95 -1.67 -24.61
C ILE A 338 46.71 -1.58 -23.10
N ARG A 339 46.12 -2.63 -22.52
CA ARG A 339 46.13 -2.88 -21.07
C ARG A 339 47.37 -3.69 -20.72
N PRO A 340 48.37 -3.14 -20.02
CA PRO A 340 49.56 -3.90 -19.61
C PRO A 340 49.18 -4.97 -18.58
N VAL A 341 50.12 -5.90 -18.34
CA VAL A 341 49.96 -6.95 -17.32
C VAL A 341 49.69 -6.32 -15.96
N GLY A 342 48.64 -6.78 -15.29
CA GLY A 342 48.28 -6.34 -13.94
C GLY A 342 47.73 -4.92 -13.84
N PHE A 343 47.29 -4.34 -14.96
CA PHE A 343 46.71 -3.00 -15.01
C PHE A 343 45.46 -2.85 -14.13
N ASP A 344 44.57 -3.85 -14.12
CA ASP A 344 43.34 -3.82 -13.32
C ASP A 344 43.58 -4.35 -11.90
N VAL A 345 44.43 -5.38 -11.77
CA VAL A 345 44.82 -5.95 -10.47
C VAL A 345 46.27 -6.43 -10.54
N SER A 346 47.10 -5.95 -9.63
CA SER A 346 48.49 -6.39 -9.50
C SER A 346 48.64 -7.66 -8.67
N VAL A 347 49.69 -8.45 -8.93
CA VAL A 347 50.02 -9.62 -8.11
C VAL A 347 50.29 -9.19 -6.67
N GLY A 348 49.66 -9.88 -5.71
CA GLY A 348 49.78 -9.59 -4.28
C GLY A 348 48.87 -8.46 -3.78
N GLU A 349 48.19 -7.74 -4.67
CA GLU A 349 47.26 -6.67 -4.29
C GLU A 349 46.09 -7.22 -3.47
N GLN A 350 45.76 -6.55 -2.37
CA GLN A 350 44.61 -6.92 -1.54
C GLN A 350 43.33 -6.38 -2.17
N VAL A 351 42.53 -7.28 -2.73
CA VAL A 351 41.35 -6.93 -3.53
C VAL A 351 40.06 -6.84 -2.70
N LEU A 352 39.99 -7.58 -1.60
CA LEU A 352 38.87 -7.55 -0.65
C LEU A 352 39.38 -7.64 0.78
N THR A 353 38.70 -6.96 1.69
CA THR A 353 39.05 -6.92 3.12
C THR A 353 38.09 -7.74 3.96
N THR A 354 38.57 -8.27 5.09
CA THR A 354 37.72 -8.86 6.14
C THR A 354 36.58 -7.90 6.51
N ASN A 355 35.43 -8.46 6.90
CA ASN A 355 34.18 -7.76 7.23
C ASN A 355 33.46 -7.09 6.05
N GLN A 356 33.98 -7.20 4.82
CA GLN A 356 33.29 -6.73 3.63
C GLN A 356 32.17 -7.71 3.23
N LYS A 357 30.99 -7.15 2.91
CA LYS A 357 29.85 -7.93 2.41
C LYS A 357 30.03 -8.21 0.92
N LEU A 358 29.90 -9.47 0.53
CA LEU A 358 30.06 -9.92 -0.85
C LEU A 358 28.80 -9.64 -1.69
N GLY A 359 28.92 -8.74 -2.67
CA GLY A 359 27.92 -8.49 -3.70
C GLY A 359 28.33 -9.07 -5.06
N PRO A 360 27.56 -8.80 -6.13
CA PRO A 360 27.87 -9.32 -7.46
C PRO A 360 29.23 -8.88 -8.00
N ALA A 361 29.67 -7.66 -7.70
CA ALA A 361 30.95 -7.13 -8.15
C ALA A 361 32.13 -7.82 -7.43
N GLU A 362 32.03 -7.98 -6.11
CA GLU A 362 33.06 -8.67 -5.31
C GLU A 362 33.21 -10.13 -5.74
N LEU A 363 32.10 -10.83 -5.99
CA LEU A 363 32.14 -12.21 -6.48
C LEU A 363 32.70 -12.32 -7.90
N GLY A 364 32.37 -11.37 -8.79
CA GLY A 364 32.95 -11.31 -10.14
C GLY A 364 34.46 -11.04 -10.12
N LEU A 365 34.93 -10.20 -9.20
CA LEU A 365 36.35 -9.96 -8.99
C LEU A 365 37.07 -11.21 -8.50
N LEU A 366 36.50 -11.91 -7.51
CA LEU A 366 37.04 -13.19 -7.03
C LEU A 366 37.12 -14.24 -8.14
N ALA A 367 36.06 -14.37 -8.95
CA ALA A 367 36.04 -15.27 -10.11
C ALA A 367 37.12 -14.92 -11.14
N SER A 368 37.29 -13.63 -11.43
CA SER A 368 38.31 -13.14 -12.40
C SER A 368 39.74 -13.42 -11.97
N LEU A 369 39.96 -13.60 -10.66
CA LEU A 369 41.26 -13.93 -10.06
C LEU A 369 41.44 -15.43 -9.78
N GLY A 370 40.53 -16.28 -10.26
CA GLY A 370 40.55 -17.72 -10.03
C GLY A 370 40.26 -18.14 -8.58
N VAL A 371 39.74 -17.23 -7.75
CA VAL A 371 39.36 -17.54 -6.36
C VAL A 371 37.99 -18.20 -6.37
N THR A 372 37.96 -19.53 -6.23
CA THR A 372 36.72 -20.33 -6.29
C THR A 372 36.06 -20.55 -4.92
N LYS A 373 36.79 -20.32 -3.83
CA LYS A 373 36.30 -20.49 -2.46
C LYS A 373 36.78 -19.35 -1.57
N VAL A 374 35.94 -18.93 -0.64
CA VAL A 374 36.24 -17.86 0.33
C VAL A 374 35.80 -18.25 1.73
N GLU A 375 36.54 -17.77 2.72
CA GLU A 375 36.16 -17.91 4.13
C GLU A 375 35.23 -16.76 4.52
N VAL A 376 34.07 -17.11 5.07
CA VAL A 376 33.02 -16.16 5.45
C VAL A 376 32.50 -16.43 6.84
N PHE A 377 31.91 -15.43 7.49
CA PHE A 377 31.18 -15.62 8.74
C PHE A 377 29.89 -16.41 8.51
N GLN A 378 29.60 -17.38 9.39
CA GLN A 378 28.34 -18.10 9.34
C GLN A 378 27.15 -17.16 9.62
N LYS A 379 26.04 -17.43 8.95
CA LYS A 379 24.78 -16.72 9.18
C LYS A 379 23.99 -17.41 10.31
N PRO A 380 23.41 -16.65 11.26
CA PRO A 380 22.57 -17.23 12.30
C PRO A 380 21.29 -17.83 11.69
N ARG A 381 20.91 -19.00 12.22
CA ARG A 381 19.59 -19.58 11.95
C ARG A 381 18.57 -18.96 12.90
N VAL A 382 17.40 -18.59 12.37
CA VAL A 382 16.40 -17.84 13.15
C VAL A 382 15.10 -18.64 13.25
N ALA A 383 14.69 -19.00 14.47
CA ALA A 383 13.39 -19.63 14.71
C ALA A 383 12.31 -18.58 15.00
N VAL A 384 11.12 -18.73 14.42
CA VAL A 384 10.02 -17.77 14.53
C VAL A 384 8.78 -18.44 15.14
N LEU A 385 8.24 -17.84 16.20
CA LEU A 385 7.08 -18.32 16.95
C LEU A 385 6.02 -17.21 17.08
N SER A 386 4.74 -17.52 16.85
CA SER A 386 3.64 -16.67 17.31
C SER A 386 3.04 -17.24 18.58
N THR A 387 2.59 -16.39 19.49
CA THR A 387 1.81 -16.80 20.67
C THR A 387 0.48 -16.07 20.70
N GLY A 388 -0.53 -16.69 21.30
CA GLY A 388 -1.86 -16.10 21.44
C GLY A 388 -2.96 -17.11 21.20
N ASN A 389 -3.85 -17.29 22.18
CA ASN A 389 -5.03 -18.15 22.03
C ASN A 389 -6.05 -17.60 21.01
N GLU A 390 -6.00 -16.30 20.73
CA GLU A 390 -6.80 -15.63 19.70
C GLU A 390 -6.28 -15.91 18.28
N VAL A 391 -5.06 -16.43 18.13
CA VAL A 391 -4.38 -16.49 16.84
C VAL A 391 -4.61 -17.84 16.15
N VAL A 392 -5.06 -17.79 14.90
CA VAL A 392 -5.26 -18.97 14.02
C VAL A 392 -4.40 -18.90 12.76
N ASN A 393 -4.20 -20.02 12.06
CA ASN A 393 -3.41 -19.99 10.83
C ASN A 393 -4.10 -19.16 9.72
N PRO A 394 -3.35 -18.56 8.79
CA PRO A 394 -3.94 -17.72 7.74
C PRO A 394 -5.00 -18.41 6.86
N GLY A 395 -4.86 -19.72 6.64
CA GLY A 395 -5.81 -20.51 5.84
C GLY A 395 -7.04 -21.00 6.59
N GLU A 396 -7.11 -20.81 7.91
CA GLU A 396 -8.22 -21.26 8.73
C GLU A 396 -9.37 -20.24 8.74
N GLU A 397 -10.59 -20.73 8.96
CA GLU A 397 -11.76 -19.91 9.19
C GLU A 397 -11.72 -19.34 10.62
N THR A 398 -11.93 -18.04 10.74
CA THR A 398 -11.87 -17.32 12.03
C THR A 398 -13.20 -17.42 12.76
N LYS A 399 -13.18 -17.87 14.02
CA LYS A 399 -14.34 -17.79 14.92
C LYS A 399 -14.38 -16.45 15.67
N ALA A 400 -15.46 -16.20 16.42
CA ALA A 400 -15.57 -15.03 17.28
C ALA A 400 -14.39 -14.98 18.27
N GLY A 401 -13.75 -13.81 18.38
CA GLY A 401 -12.56 -13.61 19.23
C GLY A 401 -11.24 -14.12 18.64
N GLN A 402 -11.23 -14.58 17.39
CA GLN A 402 -10.02 -15.04 16.71
C GLN A 402 -9.56 -14.10 15.60
N ILE A 403 -8.25 -14.05 15.37
CA ILE A 403 -7.58 -13.32 14.31
C ILE A 403 -6.52 -14.20 13.65
N ARG A 404 -6.17 -13.91 12.39
CA ARG A 404 -5.15 -14.67 11.66
C ARG A 404 -3.74 -14.23 12.04
N ASP A 405 -2.83 -15.19 12.12
CA ASP A 405 -1.40 -14.98 12.36
C ASP A 405 -0.72 -14.25 11.19
N SER A 406 -0.59 -12.93 11.30
CA SER A 406 0.13 -12.12 10.32
C SER A 406 1.61 -11.93 10.66
N ASN A 407 1.95 -11.91 11.95
CA ASN A 407 3.32 -11.60 12.41
C ASN A 407 4.32 -12.66 12.01
N ARG A 408 3.99 -13.94 12.19
CA ARG A 408 4.93 -15.03 11.85
C ARG A 408 5.31 -15.01 10.37
N ILE A 409 4.34 -14.76 9.50
CA ILE A 409 4.58 -14.63 8.06
C ILE A 409 5.43 -13.40 7.76
N ALA A 410 5.10 -12.24 8.35
CA ALA A 410 5.85 -11.01 8.15
C ALA A 410 7.32 -11.12 8.62
N LEU A 411 7.54 -11.64 9.83
CA LEU A 411 8.87 -11.81 10.42
C LEU A 411 9.72 -12.83 9.63
N LYS A 412 9.15 -14.00 9.27
CA LYS A 412 9.85 -14.97 8.41
C LYS A 412 10.24 -14.36 7.07
N SER A 413 9.37 -13.53 6.49
CA SER A 413 9.62 -12.86 5.22
C SER A 413 10.73 -11.82 5.35
N LEU A 414 10.76 -11.04 6.43
CA LEU A 414 11.83 -10.08 6.73
C LEU A 414 13.19 -10.79 6.93
N ILE A 415 13.22 -11.89 7.67
CA ILE A 415 14.44 -12.70 7.87
C ILE A 415 14.99 -13.20 6.52
N LYS A 416 14.13 -13.77 5.69
CA LYS A 416 14.50 -14.27 4.35
C LYS A 416 14.93 -13.16 3.41
N MET A 417 14.24 -12.00 3.43
CA MET A 417 14.58 -10.83 2.62
C MET A 417 16.01 -10.34 2.89
N HIS A 418 16.49 -10.46 4.13
CA HIS A 418 17.86 -10.10 4.49
C HIS A 418 18.86 -11.25 4.34
N GLY A 419 18.46 -12.38 3.74
CA GLY A 419 19.34 -13.49 3.38
C GLY A 419 19.68 -14.44 4.53
N PHE A 420 18.84 -14.51 5.56
CA PHE A 420 18.96 -15.44 6.70
C PHE A 420 17.94 -16.59 6.60
N GLU A 421 18.26 -17.72 7.24
CA GLU A 421 17.34 -18.87 7.33
C GLU A 421 16.28 -18.64 8.41
N ALA A 422 15.01 -18.90 8.06
CA ALA A 422 13.87 -18.76 8.97
C ALA A 422 13.16 -20.11 9.21
N LEU A 423 13.31 -20.65 10.42
CA LEU A 423 12.62 -21.85 10.91
C LEU A 423 11.25 -21.48 11.49
N ASP A 424 10.21 -22.22 11.11
CA ASP A 424 8.83 -21.97 11.54
C ASP A 424 8.45 -22.86 12.72
N LEU A 425 8.20 -22.27 13.90
CA LEU A 425 7.74 -22.97 15.10
C LEU A 425 6.22 -22.98 15.25
N LYS A 426 5.49 -22.45 14.28
CA LYS A 426 4.02 -22.32 14.28
C LYS A 426 3.51 -21.39 15.39
N ILE A 427 2.28 -21.63 15.84
CA ILE A 427 1.59 -20.89 16.89
C ILE A 427 1.68 -21.76 18.15
N ALA A 428 2.08 -21.16 19.28
CA ALA A 428 1.96 -21.79 20.59
C ALA A 428 0.80 -21.14 21.36
N ALA A 429 -0.03 -21.96 22.00
CA ALA A 429 -1.05 -21.47 22.91
C ALA A 429 -0.40 -20.77 24.12
N ASP A 430 -1.14 -19.87 24.77
CA ASP A 430 -0.66 -19.17 25.95
C ASP A 430 -0.77 -20.06 27.20
N THR A 431 -0.01 -21.15 27.21
CA THR A 431 0.16 -22.03 28.37
C THR A 431 1.65 -22.19 28.68
N PRO A 432 2.06 -22.21 29.96
CA PRO A 432 3.47 -22.31 30.31
C PRO A 432 4.18 -23.54 29.70
N LEU A 433 3.50 -24.69 29.62
CA LEU A 433 4.06 -25.94 29.10
C LEU A 433 4.26 -25.90 27.58
N GLU A 434 3.29 -25.37 26.84
CA GLU A 434 3.37 -25.31 25.37
C GLU A 434 4.39 -24.26 24.91
N LEU A 435 4.45 -23.12 25.61
CA LEU A 435 5.50 -22.12 25.40
C LEU A 435 6.88 -22.69 25.69
N GLU A 436 7.07 -23.37 26.84
CA GLU A 436 8.35 -23.99 27.20
C GLU A 436 8.81 -24.99 26.13
N SER A 437 7.93 -25.90 25.72
CA SER A 437 8.20 -26.91 24.70
C SER A 437 8.60 -26.29 23.36
N SER A 438 7.82 -25.32 22.88
CA SER A 438 8.07 -24.64 21.60
C SER A 438 9.38 -23.84 21.61
N LEU A 439 9.66 -23.14 22.71
CA LEU A 439 10.89 -22.36 22.88
C LEU A 439 12.13 -23.26 22.92
N LYS A 440 12.09 -24.37 23.70
CA LYS A 440 13.21 -25.34 23.75
C LYS A 440 13.50 -25.94 22.36
N SER A 441 12.47 -26.45 21.69
CA SER A 441 12.57 -27.02 20.33
C SER A 441 13.16 -26.02 19.32
N GLY A 442 12.78 -24.73 19.44
CA GLY A 442 13.34 -23.66 18.63
C GLY A 442 14.81 -23.40 18.88
N LEU A 443 15.19 -23.25 20.15
CA LEU A 443 16.55 -22.88 20.55
C LEU A 443 17.57 -24.01 20.40
N GLU A 444 17.12 -25.26 20.34
CA GLU A 444 17.94 -26.42 19.95
C GLU A 444 18.38 -26.34 18.48
N LYS A 445 17.51 -25.79 17.61
CA LYS A 445 17.69 -25.81 16.14
C LYS A 445 18.21 -24.49 15.57
N ALA A 446 18.08 -23.40 16.31
CA ALA A 446 18.39 -22.03 15.86
C ALA A 446 19.34 -21.30 16.82
N ASP A 447 20.01 -20.26 16.34
CA ASP A 447 20.89 -19.41 17.14
C ASP A 447 20.13 -18.23 17.76
N VAL A 448 19.09 -17.79 17.05
CA VAL A 448 18.18 -16.73 17.47
C VAL A 448 16.75 -17.24 17.44
N LEU A 449 15.98 -16.97 18.48
CA LEU A 449 14.53 -17.17 18.52
C LEU A 449 13.84 -15.81 18.53
N VAL A 450 12.85 -15.63 17.64
CA VAL A 450 12.01 -14.44 17.56
C VAL A 450 10.57 -14.87 17.81
N SER A 451 9.97 -14.40 18.90
CA SER A 451 8.54 -14.59 19.14
C SER A 451 7.75 -13.30 18.96
N SER A 452 6.44 -13.41 18.73
CA SER A 452 5.52 -12.27 18.80
C SER A 452 4.26 -12.62 19.59
N GLY A 453 3.83 -11.71 20.47
CA GLY A 453 2.72 -11.95 21.40
C GLY A 453 3.22 -12.29 22.82
N GLY A 454 2.32 -12.29 23.81
CA GLY A 454 2.62 -12.80 25.15
C GLY A 454 3.58 -11.97 26.02
N VAL A 455 3.91 -10.72 25.65
CA VAL A 455 4.97 -9.90 26.29
C VAL A 455 4.48 -8.65 27.05
N SER A 456 3.17 -8.43 27.15
CA SER A 456 2.61 -7.26 27.84
C SER A 456 2.36 -7.57 29.33
N MET A 457 1.23 -7.14 29.87
CA MET A 457 0.77 -7.37 31.24
C MET A 457 -0.57 -8.13 31.27
N GLY A 458 -0.90 -8.86 30.20
CA GLY A 458 -2.14 -9.63 30.09
C GLY A 458 -2.18 -10.84 31.02
N GLU A 459 -3.39 -11.28 31.36
CA GLU A 459 -3.63 -12.46 32.20
C GLU A 459 -3.01 -13.75 31.63
N LYS A 460 -2.75 -13.80 30.33
CA LYS A 460 -2.13 -14.95 29.66
C LYS A 460 -0.73 -14.65 29.11
N ASP A 461 -0.12 -13.53 29.47
CA ASP A 461 1.24 -13.18 29.05
C ASP A 461 2.29 -13.95 29.86
N PHE A 462 2.42 -15.26 29.59
CA PHE A 462 3.32 -16.17 30.31
C PHE A 462 4.76 -16.18 29.78
N LEU A 463 5.04 -15.47 28.68
CA LEU A 463 6.30 -15.65 27.97
C LEU A 463 7.52 -15.25 28.81
N LYS A 464 7.50 -14.09 29.49
CA LYS A 464 8.65 -13.63 30.31
C LYS A 464 8.91 -14.54 31.53
N PRO A 465 7.88 -14.93 32.31
CA PRO A 465 8.04 -15.94 33.36
C PRO A 465 8.59 -17.27 32.83
N VAL A 466 8.07 -17.80 31.70
CA VAL A 466 8.58 -19.05 31.11
C VAL A 466 10.06 -18.92 30.71
N LEU A 467 10.46 -17.77 30.15
CA LEU A 467 11.87 -17.51 29.81
C LEU A 467 12.77 -17.56 31.05
N GLN A 468 12.40 -16.90 32.15
CA GLN A 468 13.21 -16.87 33.37
C GLN A 468 13.15 -18.18 34.16
N ASP A 469 11.94 -18.61 34.52
CA ASP A 469 11.70 -19.65 35.52
C ASP A 469 11.89 -21.07 34.96
N ARG A 470 11.60 -21.26 33.66
CA ARG A 470 11.61 -22.60 33.02
C ARG A 470 12.77 -22.81 32.05
N LEU A 471 13.24 -21.74 31.41
CA LEU A 471 14.36 -21.79 30.45
C LEU A 471 15.69 -21.26 31.01
N GLY A 472 15.68 -20.74 32.25
CA GLY A 472 16.88 -20.14 32.87
C GLY A 472 17.46 -18.98 32.06
N ALA A 473 16.64 -18.30 31.25
CA ALA A 473 17.10 -17.22 30.40
C ALA A 473 17.31 -15.95 31.22
N THR A 474 18.38 -15.23 30.91
CA THR A 474 18.64 -13.88 31.43
C THR A 474 17.89 -12.89 30.55
N ILE A 475 16.85 -12.25 31.09
CA ILE A 475 16.19 -11.11 30.44
C ILE A 475 17.04 -9.87 30.69
N HIS A 476 17.57 -9.26 29.62
CA HIS A 476 18.38 -8.04 29.69
C HIS A 476 17.49 -6.81 29.80
N PHE A 477 16.40 -6.77 29.04
CA PHE A 477 15.32 -5.79 29.20
C PHE A 477 13.98 -6.41 28.83
N GLY A 478 12.92 -5.98 29.52
CA GLY A 478 11.54 -6.40 29.26
C GLY A 478 10.63 -5.30 28.70
N ARG A 479 11.12 -4.06 28.66
CA ARG A 479 10.40 -2.88 28.15
C ARG A 479 11.38 -1.81 27.65
N VAL A 480 11.01 -1.12 26.57
CA VAL A 480 11.81 -0.05 25.96
C VAL A 480 11.01 1.26 25.86
N PHE A 481 11.66 2.39 26.12
CA PHE A 481 11.10 3.74 25.99
C PHE A 481 10.99 4.13 24.51
N MET A 482 10.00 3.55 23.82
CA MET A 482 9.77 3.76 22.39
C MET A 482 8.29 3.65 22.00
N LYS A 483 7.96 4.17 20.81
CA LYS A 483 6.66 3.99 20.15
C LYS A 483 6.85 3.71 18.65
N PRO A 484 6.14 2.73 18.07
CA PRO A 484 5.57 1.56 18.74
C PRO A 484 6.70 0.66 19.27
N GLY A 485 6.40 -0.26 20.21
CA GLY A 485 7.41 -1.25 20.64
C GLY A 485 7.61 -1.43 22.15
N LYS A 486 6.93 -0.65 23.00
CA LYS A 486 7.14 -0.63 24.46
C LYS A 486 7.40 -1.99 25.14
N PRO A 487 6.65 -3.08 24.90
CA PRO A 487 6.85 -4.34 25.61
C PRO A 487 7.93 -5.26 24.98
N ALA A 488 8.68 -4.78 23.99
CA ALA A 488 9.77 -5.55 23.39
C ALA A 488 10.75 -6.02 24.48
N THR A 489 11.11 -7.31 24.40
CA THR A 489 11.92 -8.00 25.41
C THR A 489 13.08 -8.70 24.73
N PHE A 490 14.27 -8.58 25.31
CA PHE A 490 15.47 -9.26 24.85
C PHE A 490 16.06 -10.10 25.98
N ALA A 491 16.36 -11.36 25.66
CA ALA A 491 16.93 -12.30 26.61
C ALA A 491 18.02 -13.17 25.96
N THR A 492 18.85 -13.77 26.79
CA THR A 492 19.82 -14.78 26.37
C THR A 492 19.74 -16.00 27.24
N THR A 493 19.95 -17.18 26.66
CA THR A 493 20.14 -18.43 27.41
C THR A 493 21.34 -19.20 26.86
N LYS A 494 21.74 -20.29 27.52
CA LYS A 494 22.78 -21.20 27.04
C LYS A 494 22.16 -22.58 26.81
N ILE A 495 22.28 -23.10 25.59
CA ILE A 495 21.86 -24.46 25.23
C ILE A 495 23.05 -25.16 24.58
N SER A 496 23.39 -26.34 25.10
CA SER A 496 24.57 -27.12 24.71
C SER A 496 25.86 -26.28 24.70
N GLY A 497 26.03 -25.44 25.74
CA GLY A 497 27.19 -24.54 25.89
C GLY A 497 27.20 -23.31 24.98
N LYS A 498 26.33 -23.25 23.96
CA LYS A 498 26.22 -22.11 23.03
C LYS A 498 25.23 -21.08 23.55
N ARG A 499 25.62 -19.80 23.51
CA ARG A 499 24.71 -18.69 23.81
C ARG A 499 23.67 -18.58 22.70
N LYS A 500 22.40 -18.45 23.09
CA LYS A 500 21.25 -18.26 22.21
C LYS A 500 20.58 -16.93 22.51
N LEU A 501 20.15 -16.23 21.46
CA LEU A 501 19.46 -14.95 21.59
C LEU A 501 17.94 -15.15 21.48
N ILE A 502 17.18 -14.44 22.30
CA ILE A 502 15.72 -14.50 22.30
C ILE A 502 15.17 -13.08 22.22
N PHE A 503 14.42 -12.81 21.16
CA PHE A 503 13.68 -11.57 20.97
C PHE A 503 12.19 -11.84 21.08
N ALA A 504 11.58 -11.37 22.15
CA ALA A 504 10.15 -11.48 22.34
C ALA A 504 9.50 -10.13 21.98
N LEU A 505 8.95 -10.09 20.76
CA LEU A 505 8.42 -8.89 20.13
C LEU A 505 6.94 -8.67 20.51
N PRO A 506 6.44 -7.43 20.45
CA PRO A 506 5.03 -7.15 20.75
C PRO A 506 4.09 -7.83 19.76
N GLY A 507 2.90 -8.26 20.22
CA GLY A 507 1.90 -8.92 19.37
C GLY A 507 1.24 -8.02 18.32
N ASN A 508 1.24 -6.71 18.52
CA ASN A 508 0.72 -5.75 17.53
C ASN A 508 1.58 -5.77 16.25
N PRO A 509 1.00 -5.98 15.04
CA PRO A 509 1.78 -6.26 13.85
C PRO A 509 2.83 -5.22 13.46
N VAL A 510 2.49 -3.92 13.57
CA VAL A 510 3.45 -2.87 13.24
C VAL A 510 4.58 -2.82 14.27
N SER A 511 4.25 -2.98 15.56
CA SER A 511 5.27 -3.06 16.61
C SER A 511 6.25 -4.19 16.36
N ALA A 512 5.77 -5.37 15.97
CA ALA A 512 6.62 -6.52 15.66
C ALA A 512 7.60 -6.21 14.53
N MET A 513 7.13 -5.65 13.41
CA MET A 513 8.00 -5.32 12.27
C MET A 513 8.97 -4.17 12.55
N VAL A 514 8.55 -3.13 13.28
CA VAL A 514 9.41 -2.00 13.66
C VAL A 514 10.52 -2.49 14.60
N THR A 515 10.16 -3.25 15.65
CA THR A 515 11.13 -3.79 16.60
C THR A 515 12.04 -4.86 15.98
N PHE A 516 11.58 -5.61 14.97
CA PHE A 516 12.45 -6.47 14.18
C PHE A 516 13.55 -5.66 13.48
N ASN A 517 13.17 -4.60 12.76
CA ASN A 517 14.11 -3.76 12.02
C ASN A 517 15.13 -3.06 12.92
N LEU A 518 14.70 -2.66 14.12
CA LEU A 518 15.55 -1.92 15.07
C LEU A 518 16.42 -2.82 15.95
N PHE A 519 15.95 -4.01 16.32
CA PHE A 519 16.63 -4.86 17.31
C PHE A 519 17.15 -6.16 16.72
N VAL A 520 16.28 -6.92 16.04
CA VAL A 520 16.63 -8.25 15.55
C VAL A 520 17.60 -8.16 14.38
N LEU A 521 17.29 -7.34 13.37
CA LEU A 521 18.11 -7.23 12.17
C LEU A 521 19.56 -6.79 12.46
N PRO A 522 19.82 -5.76 13.29
CA PRO A 522 21.19 -5.42 13.68
C PRO A 522 21.90 -6.56 14.42
N ALA A 523 21.21 -7.29 15.29
CA ALA A 523 21.81 -8.45 15.96
C ALA A 523 22.23 -9.53 14.95
N LEU A 524 21.35 -9.87 14.00
CA LEU A 524 21.64 -10.85 12.96
C LEU A 524 22.82 -10.42 12.08
N ARG A 525 22.88 -9.14 11.69
CA ARG A 525 23.98 -8.58 10.91
C ARG A 525 25.30 -8.64 11.65
N LYS A 526 25.31 -8.30 12.94
CA LYS A 526 26.50 -8.37 13.79
C LYS A 526 26.97 -9.82 13.94
N MET A 527 26.06 -10.75 14.20
CA MET A 527 26.37 -12.18 14.29
C MET A 527 26.96 -12.74 12.99
N SER A 528 26.61 -12.16 11.83
CA SER A 528 27.17 -12.50 10.52
C SER A 528 28.38 -11.64 10.09
N GLY A 529 29.09 -11.00 11.02
CA GLY A 529 30.36 -10.31 10.76
C GLY A 529 30.27 -8.86 10.26
N SER A 530 29.08 -8.25 10.23
CA SER A 530 28.93 -6.87 9.76
C SER A 530 29.49 -5.86 10.76
N GLU A 531 30.41 -5.00 10.34
CA GLU A 531 30.95 -3.90 11.16
C GLU A 531 29.93 -2.79 11.45
N HIS A 532 29.02 -2.54 10.50
CA HIS A 532 27.96 -1.54 10.63
C HIS A 532 26.58 -2.20 10.62
N PRO A 533 26.18 -2.88 11.72
CA PRO A 533 24.97 -3.70 11.75
C PRO A 533 23.66 -2.89 11.70
N HIS A 534 23.70 -1.61 12.10
CA HIS A 534 22.50 -0.77 12.18
C HIS A 534 21.90 -0.44 10.79
N LEU A 535 20.67 0.08 10.79
CA LEU A 535 20.05 0.56 9.56
C LEU A 535 20.75 1.82 9.05
N THR A 536 20.79 1.98 7.72
CA THR A 536 21.29 3.20 7.11
C THR A 536 20.41 4.37 7.52
N LYS A 537 21.02 5.38 8.13
CA LYS A 537 20.37 6.61 8.56
C LYS A 537 20.63 7.70 7.53
N ILE A 538 19.59 8.37 7.07
CA ILE A 538 19.67 9.52 6.15
C ILE A 538 18.84 10.68 6.70
N LYS A 539 19.09 11.90 6.22
CA LYS A 539 18.23 13.05 6.48
C LYS A 539 17.05 13.06 5.50
N ALA A 540 15.85 13.35 6.00
CA ALA A 540 14.66 13.52 5.20
C ALA A 540 13.84 14.73 5.65
N LYS A 541 13.22 15.42 4.70
CA LYS A 541 12.40 16.61 4.93
C LYS A 541 10.95 16.21 5.21
N LEU A 542 10.34 16.76 6.26
CA LEU A 542 8.92 16.53 6.52
C LEU A 542 8.06 17.39 5.58
N PRO A 543 7.12 16.83 4.82
CA PRO A 543 6.21 17.61 3.98
C PRO A 543 5.06 18.24 4.78
N GLN A 544 4.74 17.69 5.96
CA GLN A 544 3.66 18.11 6.85
C GLN A 544 4.16 18.07 8.30
N PRO A 545 3.63 18.94 9.19
CA PRO A 545 4.04 18.94 10.58
C PRO A 545 3.64 17.63 11.29
N VAL A 546 4.46 17.19 12.24
CA VAL A 546 4.23 15.98 13.03
C VAL A 546 4.28 16.30 14.52
N ASN A 547 3.21 15.98 15.25
CA ASN A 547 3.17 16.11 16.71
C ASN A 547 4.00 15.00 17.36
N LEU A 548 4.80 15.36 18.37
CA LEU A 548 5.67 14.42 19.07
C LEU A 548 4.92 13.67 20.18
N ASP A 549 5.23 12.37 20.32
CA ASP A 549 4.78 11.54 21.44
C ASP A 549 5.70 11.77 22.66
N PRO A 550 5.24 11.55 23.90
CA PRO A 550 6.13 11.56 25.06
C PRO A 550 7.32 10.60 24.96
N ARG A 551 7.24 9.58 24.10
CA ARG A 551 8.35 8.67 23.78
C ARG A 551 8.92 8.97 22.40
N PRO A 552 10.18 8.61 22.14
CA PRO A 552 10.71 8.55 20.78
C PRO A 552 9.78 7.73 19.88
N GLU A 553 9.36 8.32 18.76
CA GLU A 553 8.42 7.70 17.83
C GLU A 553 9.11 7.29 16.53
N TYR A 554 9.00 6.00 16.23
CA TYR A 554 9.44 5.34 15.02
C TYR A 554 8.32 5.42 13.97
N TYR A 555 8.33 6.53 13.25
CA TYR A 555 7.23 6.98 12.41
C TYR A 555 7.41 6.48 10.97
N ARG A 556 6.49 5.66 10.47
CA ARG A 556 6.59 5.02 9.15
C ARG A 556 6.32 6.02 8.04
N VAL A 557 7.22 6.03 7.05
CA VAL A 557 7.17 6.94 5.90
C VAL A 557 7.58 6.26 4.60
N THR A 558 7.15 6.88 3.51
CA THR A 558 7.70 6.67 2.17
C THR A 558 8.62 7.84 1.84
N LEU A 559 9.92 7.56 1.68
CA LEU A 559 10.89 8.51 1.16
C LEU A 559 10.66 8.71 -0.34
N SER A 560 10.57 9.97 -0.75
CA SER A 560 10.36 10.38 -2.15
C SER A 560 11.36 11.46 -2.53
N TRP A 561 12.08 11.26 -3.63
CA TRP A 561 12.98 12.26 -4.21
C TRP A 561 12.28 12.96 -5.37
N LYS A 562 12.14 14.27 -5.27
CA LYS A 562 11.72 15.08 -6.42
C LYS A 562 12.90 15.36 -7.33
N PRO A 563 12.70 15.47 -8.66
CA PRO A 563 13.76 15.85 -9.58
C PRO A 563 14.43 17.17 -9.14
N GLY A 564 15.75 17.15 -8.97
CA GLY A 564 16.54 18.31 -8.55
C GLY A 564 16.69 18.52 -7.04
N GLU A 565 16.01 17.73 -6.19
CA GLU A 565 16.17 17.80 -4.74
C GLU A 565 17.21 16.79 -4.23
N ALA A 566 18.18 17.26 -3.45
CA ALA A 566 19.21 16.41 -2.85
C ALA A 566 18.69 15.60 -1.65
N ILE A 567 17.67 16.11 -0.95
CA ILE A 567 17.12 15.55 0.28
C ILE A 567 15.72 15.00 0.00
N PRO A 568 15.41 13.75 0.37
CA PRO A 568 14.07 13.19 0.17
C PRO A 568 13.03 13.87 1.05
N SER A 569 11.79 13.91 0.56
CA SER A 569 10.62 14.16 1.40
C SER A 569 10.15 12.85 2.06
N ALA A 570 9.89 12.89 3.37
CA ALA A 570 9.37 11.77 4.15
C ALA A 570 7.85 11.81 4.25
N ILE A 571 7.16 11.13 3.34
CA ILE A 571 5.68 11.15 3.25
C ILE A 571 5.10 10.15 4.25
N SER A 572 4.23 10.60 5.16
CA SER A 572 3.55 9.72 6.12
C SER A 572 2.78 8.61 5.42
N THR A 573 2.85 7.39 5.97
CA THR A 573 1.99 6.26 5.54
C THR A 573 0.58 6.32 6.14
N GLY A 574 0.16 7.46 6.68
CA GLY A 574 -1.13 7.65 7.34
C GLY A 574 -1.08 7.31 8.83
N SER A 575 -2.18 6.74 9.35
CA SER A 575 -2.31 6.43 10.78
C SER A 575 -1.19 5.54 11.30
N GLN A 576 -0.48 6.03 12.32
CA GLN A 576 0.66 5.38 12.95
C GLN A 576 0.27 4.36 14.03
N CYS A 577 -1.02 4.00 14.13
CA CYS A 577 -1.52 3.02 15.10
C CYS A 577 -0.77 1.68 14.99
N SER A 578 -0.35 1.11 16.13
CA SER A 578 0.49 -0.10 16.15
C SER A 578 -0.19 -1.37 15.64
N SER A 579 -1.52 -1.44 15.69
CA SER A 579 -2.29 -2.56 15.15
C SER A 579 -2.54 -2.45 13.65
N ARG A 580 -2.35 -1.25 13.06
CA ARG A 580 -2.68 -0.96 11.66
C ARG A 580 -1.53 -1.33 10.74
N LEU A 581 -1.43 -2.62 10.41
CA LEU A 581 -0.41 -3.17 9.50
C LEU A 581 -0.35 -2.45 8.14
N MET A 582 -1.46 -1.86 7.68
CA MET A 582 -1.51 -1.04 6.46
C MET A 582 -0.46 0.08 6.42
N SER A 583 -0.06 0.64 7.57
CA SER A 583 0.99 1.65 7.65
C SER A 583 2.37 1.14 7.20
N MET A 584 2.62 -0.17 7.26
CA MET A 584 3.88 -0.77 6.82
C MET A 584 3.92 -1.05 5.31
N ARG A 585 2.77 -1.04 4.61
CA ARG A 585 2.64 -1.53 3.22
C ARG A 585 3.56 -0.77 2.24
N SER A 586 3.61 0.56 2.37
CA SER A 586 4.41 1.43 1.49
C SER A 586 5.63 2.01 2.19
N ALA A 587 5.84 1.68 3.47
CA ALA A 587 6.93 2.23 4.25
C ALA A 587 8.26 1.67 3.74
N ASN A 588 9.15 2.55 3.28
CA ASN A 588 10.52 2.20 2.92
C ASN A 588 11.53 2.75 3.96
N ALA A 589 11.07 3.60 4.87
CA ALA A 589 11.84 4.08 6.00
C ALA A 589 10.96 4.32 7.22
N VAL A 590 11.63 4.47 8.36
CA VAL A 590 11.03 4.84 9.63
C VAL A 590 11.79 6.04 10.16
N LEU A 591 11.09 7.15 10.37
CA LEU A 591 11.68 8.33 10.99
C LEU A 591 11.95 8.08 12.45
N GLU A 592 13.06 8.63 12.93
CA GLU A 592 13.43 8.67 14.33
C GLU A 592 13.03 10.03 14.90
N LEU A 593 11.79 10.12 15.41
CA LEU A 593 11.28 11.35 15.99
C LEU A 593 11.66 11.41 17.47
N PRO A 594 12.19 12.55 17.95
CA PRO A 594 12.55 12.73 19.34
C PRO A 594 11.30 12.69 20.25
N PRO A 595 11.46 12.40 21.55
CA PRO A 595 10.38 12.53 22.49
C PRO A 595 9.95 13.99 22.63
N LYS A 596 8.66 14.20 22.87
CA LYS A 596 8.09 15.50 23.24
C LYS A 596 8.78 16.04 24.49
N SER A 597 9.21 17.30 24.42
CA SER A 597 9.70 18.08 25.57
C SER A 597 8.83 19.33 25.76
N GLU A 598 9.09 20.10 26.81
CA GLU A 598 8.41 21.38 27.05
C GLU A 598 8.68 22.39 25.92
N THR A 599 9.88 22.34 25.33
CA THR A 599 10.32 23.26 24.26
C THR A 599 10.03 22.74 22.86
N LEU A 600 9.94 21.41 22.66
CA LEU A 600 9.70 20.78 21.36
C LEU A 600 8.50 19.84 21.43
N THR A 601 7.35 20.31 20.93
CA THR A 601 6.08 19.56 20.97
C THR A 601 5.62 19.03 19.60
N ARG A 602 6.16 19.62 18.53
CA ARG A 602 5.92 19.25 17.13
C ARG A 602 7.16 19.56 16.31
N ILE A 603 7.32 18.87 15.18
CA ILE A 603 8.31 19.18 14.16
C ILE A 603 7.57 19.72 12.94
N ASP A 604 8.01 20.88 12.44
CA ASP A 604 7.30 21.59 11.39
C ASP A 604 7.56 21.07 9.97
N ALA A 605 6.62 21.39 9.08
CA ALA A 605 6.81 21.11 7.67
C ALA A 605 8.05 21.84 7.15
N GLY A 606 8.91 21.07 6.50
CA GLY A 606 10.16 21.53 5.91
C GLY A 606 11.39 21.28 6.76
N GLU A 607 11.23 20.88 8.02
CA GLU A 607 12.35 20.49 8.87
C GLU A 607 12.91 19.12 8.48
N MET A 608 14.18 18.91 8.81
CA MET A 608 14.91 17.67 8.54
C MET A 608 14.91 16.77 9.77
N VAL A 609 14.59 15.50 9.54
CA VAL A 609 14.59 14.45 10.57
C VAL A 609 15.41 13.26 10.09
N ASP A 610 15.88 12.46 11.05
CA ASP A 610 16.56 11.21 10.74
C ASP A 610 15.55 10.18 10.24
N ALA A 611 15.88 9.52 9.14
CA ALA A 611 15.12 8.43 8.54
C ALA A 611 15.99 7.18 8.48
N LEU A 612 15.54 6.10 9.12
CA LEU A 612 16.14 4.78 9.08
C LEU A 612 15.58 4.01 7.89
N VAL A 613 16.42 3.66 6.92
CA VAL A 613 16.02 2.99 5.68
C VAL A 613 15.78 1.50 5.95
N CYS A 614 14.56 1.02 5.69
CA CYS A 614 14.13 -0.36 5.99
C CYS A 614 14.07 -1.28 4.75
N SER A 615 14.10 -0.73 3.54
CA SER A 615 14.10 -1.51 2.28
C SER A 615 15.05 -0.90 1.24
N LEU A 616 15.39 -1.65 0.18
CA LEU A 616 16.30 -1.16 -0.87
C LEU A 616 15.73 0.10 -1.55
N LEU A 617 16.47 1.21 -1.45
CA LEU A 617 16.24 2.41 -2.24
C LEU A 617 16.87 2.22 -3.62
N ILE A 618 16.07 1.87 -4.62
CA ILE A 618 16.53 1.84 -6.02
C ILE A 618 16.43 3.27 -6.56
N PHE A 619 17.55 3.98 -6.60
CA PHE A 619 17.64 5.33 -7.17
C PHE A 619 17.60 5.27 -8.70
N VAL A 620 16.53 5.79 -9.31
CA VAL A 620 16.49 6.11 -10.74
C VAL A 620 16.92 7.56 -10.91
N LYS A 621 18.17 7.79 -11.33
CA LYS A 621 18.75 9.14 -11.47
C LYS A 621 18.48 9.68 -12.88
N THR A 622 17.64 10.70 -13.02
CA THR A 622 17.53 11.53 -14.24
C THR A 622 18.59 12.64 -14.18
N ARG A 623 19.53 12.66 -15.14
CA ARG A 623 20.65 13.63 -15.21
C ARG A 623 20.24 14.93 -15.89
N LYS A 624 20.68 16.07 -15.33
CA LYS A 624 20.87 17.36 -16.02
C LYS A 624 22.36 17.72 -15.87
N LEU A 625 23.05 18.05 -16.96
CA LEU A 625 24.50 18.30 -17.02
C LEU A 625 24.79 19.80 -17.23
N MET A 626 25.81 20.31 -16.53
CA MET A 626 26.86 21.33 -16.87
C MET A 626 27.56 21.68 -15.53
N SER A 627 28.88 21.90 -15.36
CA SER A 627 30.03 22.22 -16.22
C SER A 627 31.38 21.83 -15.54
N ASN A 628 32.32 21.38 -16.38
CA ASN A 628 33.81 21.44 -16.42
C ASN A 628 34.72 21.28 -15.18
N SER A 629 35.48 20.17 -15.15
CA SER A 629 36.97 20.13 -15.28
C SER A 629 37.57 18.72 -15.01
N LEU A 630 37.02 17.67 -15.65
CA LEU A 630 37.59 16.31 -15.62
C LEU A 630 37.27 15.57 -16.94
N GLY A 631 37.63 16.20 -18.06
CA GLY A 631 36.95 16.04 -19.37
C GLY A 631 37.34 14.87 -20.27
N LEU A 632 38.34 14.03 -19.96
CA LEU A 632 38.78 12.99 -20.91
C LEU A 632 38.50 11.54 -20.46
N PHE A 633 38.58 11.21 -19.18
CA PHE A 633 38.32 9.83 -18.70
C PHE A 633 36.82 9.55 -18.51
N LEU A 634 36.07 10.56 -18.07
CA LEU A 634 34.62 10.50 -17.99
C LEU A 634 33.96 10.48 -19.37
N GLY A 635 34.63 10.95 -20.43
CA GLY A 635 34.08 11.02 -21.79
C GLY A 635 33.82 9.64 -22.41
N GLY A 636 34.72 8.67 -22.22
CA GLY A 636 34.56 7.31 -22.73
C GLY A 636 33.49 6.50 -21.99
N ILE A 637 33.47 6.59 -20.66
CA ILE A 637 32.42 5.96 -19.83
C ILE A 637 31.07 6.66 -20.08
N PHE A 638 31.07 7.98 -20.26
CA PHE A 638 29.87 8.72 -20.63
C PHE A 638 29.40 8.34 -22.03
N ALA A 639 30.28 8.12 -23.01
CA ALA A 639 29.91 7.67 -24.35
C ALA A 639 29.34 6.25 -24.34
N LEU A 640 29.88 5.33 -23.53
CA LEU A 640 29.32 3.98 -23.36
C LEU A 640 28.00 3.97 -22.58
N VAL A 641 27.86 4.82 -21.57
CA VAL A 641 26.61 5.00 -20.83
C VAL A 641 25.58 5.73 -21.67
N VAL A 642 25.99 6.67 -22.54
CA VAL A 642 25.12 7.37 -23.49
C VAL A 642 24.75 6.46 -24.65
N ALA A 643 25.67 5.64 -25.17
CA ALA A 643 25.37 4.62 -26.17
C ALA A 643 24.47 3.53 -25.57
N GLY A 644 24.71 3.11 -24.33
CA GLY A 644 23.84 2.23 -23.56
C GLY A 644 22.48 2.86 -23.26
N TYR A 645 22.43 4.15 -22.98
CA TYR A 645 21.19 4.91 -22.76
C TYR A 645 20.43 5.17 -24.05
N ILE A 646 21.11 5.43 -25.17
CA ILE A 646 20.54 5.57 -26.51
C ILE A 646 20.07 4.20 -27.01
N ALA A 647 20.81 3.13 -26.74
CA ALA A 647 20.38 1.76 -27.02
C ALA A 647 19.16 1.41 -26.17
N GLN A 648 19.14 1.77 -24.87
CA GLN A 648 18.02 1.51 -23.98
C GLN A 648 16.80 2.39 -24.26
N SER A 649 16.98 3.61 -24.76
CA SER A 649 15.88 4.48 -25.23
C SER A 649 15.38 4.10 -26.63
N ARG A 650 16.13 3.28 -27.38
CA ARG A 650 15.72 2.64 -28.63
C ARG A 650 15.20 1.21 -28.45
N LEU A 651 15.33 0.60 -27.26
CA LEU A 651 14.72 -0.69 -26.96
C LEU A 651 13.21 -0.49 -26.72
N PRO A 652 12.34 -1.30 -27.34
CA PRO A 652 10.90 -1.17 -27.17
C PRO A 652 10.50 -1.43 -25.70
N PRO A 653 9.48 -0.71 -25.17
CA PRO A 653 9.03 -0.89 -23.79
C PRO A 653 8.67 -2.35 -23.49
N PRO A 654 8.87 -2.84 -22.24
CA PRO A 654 8.45 -4.17 -21.88
C PRO A 654 6.95 -4.32 -22.11
N LYS A 655 6.60 -5.22 -23.03
CA LYS A 655 5.22 -5.44 -23.48
C LYS A 655 4.29 -5.79 -22.30
N PRO A 656 3.08 -5.19 -22.20
CA PRO A 656 2.12 -5.47 -21.15
C PRO A 656 1.78 -6.97 -21.05
N LYS A 657 1.72 -7.49 -19.81
CA LYS A 657 1.40 -8.90 -19.52
C LYS A 657 -0.06 -9.13 -19.13
N ILE A 658 -0.75 -8.08 -18.68
CA ILE A 658 -2.13 -8.10 -18.20
C ILE A 658 -2.92 -7.05 -18.98
N ILE A 659 -4.07 -7.45 -19.52
CA ILE A 659 -4.99 -6.55 -20.25
C ILE A 659 -6.19 -6.18 -19.38
N GLY A 660 -6.76 -4.99 -19.61
CA GLY A 660 -8.07 -4.62 -19.08
C GLY A 660 -9.13 -4.95 -20.11
N ILE A 661 -10.22 -5.62 -19.71
CA ILE A 661 -11.33 -5.95 -20.60
C ILE A 661 -12.63 -5.41 -20.01
N ASP A 662 -13.36 -4.67 -20.83
CA ASP A 662 -14.76 -4.35 -20.58
C ASP A 662 -15.64 -5.20 -21.50
N LEU A 663 -16.30 -6.19 -20.91
CA LEU A 663 -17.25 -7.06 -21.62
C LEU A 663 -18.63 -6.41 -21.50
N GLY A 664 -18.99 -5.52 -22.43
CA GLY A 664 -20.27 -4.82 -22.39
C GLY A 664 -21.41 -5.58 -23.10
N THR A 665 -22.64 -5.12 -22.88
CA THR A 665 -23.84 -5.75 -23.46
C THR A 665 -23.93 -5.52 -24.97
N THR A 666 -23.65 -4.29 -25.43
CA THR A 666 -23.73 -3.91 -26.85
C THR A 666 -22.35 -3.83 -27.50
N PHE A 667 -21.37 -3.24 -26.80
CA PHE A 667 -19.99 -3.13 -27.25
C PHE A 667 -19.05 -3.62 -26.16
N SER A 668 -17.92 -4.19 -26.57
CA SER A 668 -16.84 -4.61 -25.69
C SER A 668 -15.53 -3.97 -26.11
N CYS A 669 -14.67 -3.73 -25.13
CA CYS A 669 -13.40 -3.02 -25.30
C CYS A 669 -12.25 -3.78 -24.63
N VAL A 670 -11.04 -3.57 -25.13
CA VAL A 670 -9.81 -4.08 -24.51
C VAL A 670 -8.75 -2.98 -24.46
N GLY A 671 -8.09 -2.86 -23.32
CA GLY A 671 -7.08 -1.84 -23.09
C GLY A 671 -5.83 -2.37 -22.41
N VAL A 672 -4.74 -1.64 -22.57
CA VAL A 672 -3.45 -1.91 -21.92
C VAL A 672 -2.93 -0.67 -21.23
N TYR A 673 -2.16 -0.92 -20.17
CA TYR A 673 -1.37 0.11 -19.51
C TYR A 673 0.08 0.03 -19.98
N GLN A 674 0.61 1.12 -20.52
CA GLN A 674 2.02 1.20 -20.91
C GLN A 674 2.88 1.66 -19.72
N ALA A 675 3.68 0.75 -19.17
CA ALA A 675 4.50 1.02 -17.97
C ALA A 675 5.55 2.13 -18.10
N ILE A 676 6.06 2.39 -19.31
CA ILE A 676 7.09 3.41 -19.50
C ILE A 676 6.47 4.81 -19.64
N THR A 677 5.44 4.93 -20.47
CA THR A 677 4.80 6.22 -20.76
C THR A 677 3.74 6.60 -19.73
N GLY A 678 3.24 5.62 -18.96
CA GLY A 678 2.09 5.78 -18.09
C GLY A 678 0.76 5.98 -18.83
N HIS A 679 0.78 5.82 -20.15
CA HIS A 679 -0.37 5.99 -21.04
C HIS A 679 -1.27 4.75 -21.02
N ILE A 680 -2.57 4.96 -21.25
CA ILE A 680 -3.56 3.90 -21.36
C ILE A 680 -4.00 3.83 -22.81
N ASP A 681 -3.78 2.69 -23.45
CA ASP A 681 -4.22 2.48 -24.83
C ASP A 681 -5.42 1.55 -24.83
N ILE A 682 -6.56 2.05 -25.32
CA ILE A 682 -7.65 1.20 -25.75
C ILE A 682 -7.35 0.75 -27.18
N LEU A 683 -7.27 -0.56 -27.37
CA LEU A 683 -6.73 -1.17 -28.58
C LEU A 683 -7.79 -1.19 -29.68
N ALA A 684 -7.40 -0.75 -30.87
CA ALA A 684 -8.25 -0.81 -32.04
C ALA A 684 -8.27 -2.23 -32.64
N ASN A 685 -9.41 -2.60 -33.21
CA ASN A 685 -9.56 -3.80 -34.02
C ASN A 685 -8.97 -3.58 -35.44
N GLU A 686 -9.10 -4.58 -36.31
CA GLU A 686 -8.60 -4.55 -37.70
C GLU A 686 -9.18 -3.39 -38.53
N ASN A 687 -10.34 -2.87 -38.15
CA ASN A 687 -11.04 -1.78 -38.85
C ASN A 687 -10.72 -0.40 -38.25
N GLY A 688 -9.78 -0.32 -37.30
CA GLY A 688 -9.40 0.93 -36.63
C GLY A 688 -10.36 1.39 -35.53
N THR A 689 -11.43 0.64 -35.21
CA THR A 689 -12.38 1.00 -34.14
C THR A 689 -11.95 0.44 -32.79
N LYS A 690 -12.09 1.22 -31.73
CA LYS A 690 -11.72 0.86 -30.34
C LYS A 690 -12.77 0.01 -29.61
N VAL A 691 -13.92 -0.17 -30.24
CA VAL A 691 -15.05 -0.94 -29.73
C VAL A 691 -15.34 -2.11 -30.68
N ILE A 692 -15.76 -3.24 -30.11
CA ILE A 692 -16.19 -4.42 -30.84
C ILE A 692 -17.65 -4.71 -30.49
N PRO A 693 -18.58 -4.83 -31.46
CA PRO A 693 -19.95 -5.25 -31.18
C PRO A 693 -19.99 -6.57 -30.41
N SER A 694 -20.79 -6.66 -29.35
CA SER A 694 -20.99 -7.87 -28.55
C SER A 694 -21.96 -8.84 -29.24
N VAL A 695 -21.63 -9.21 -30.48
CA VAL A 695 -22.46 -10.03 -31.38
C VAL A 695 -21.65 -11.24 -31.84
N VAL A 696 -22.27 -12.41 -31.84
CA VAL A 696 -21.65 -13.68 -32.27
C VAL A 696 -22.62 -14.40 -33.20
N ALA A 697 -22.15 -14.80 -34.37
CA ALA A 697 -22.97 -15.46 -35.37
C ALA A 697 -22.36 -16.79 -35.80
N PHE A 698 -23.20 -17.82 -35.87
CA PHE A 698 -22.81 -19.18 -36.23
C PHE A 698 -23.19 -19.45 -37.68
N THR A 699 -22.20 -19.76 -38.51
CA THR A 699 -22.40 -20.03 -39.94
C THR A 699 -21.93 -21.44 -40.30
N GLY A 700 -22.12 -21.84 -41.57
CA GLY A 700 -21.55 -23.06 -42.12
C GLY A 700 -20.04 -22.98 -42.39
N GLU A 701 -19.41 -21.82 -42.23
CA GLU A 701 -17.96 -21.63 -42.40
C GLU A 701 -17.24 -21.45 -41.05
N GLY A 702 -17.98 -21.23 -39.95
CA GLY A 702 -17.43 -21.08 -38.61
C GLY A 702 -18.21 -20.10 -37.74
N VAL A 703 -17.54 -19.59 -36.71
CA VAL A 703 -18.10 -18.60 -35.76
C VAL A 703 -17.53 -17.22 -36.09
N LEU A 704 -18.41 -16.28 -36.43
CA LEU A 704 -18.08 -14.87 -36.62
C LEU A 704 -18.37 -14.09 -35.33
N VAL A 705 -17.58 -13.05 -35.07
CA VAL A 705 -17.71 -12.20 -33.87
C VAL A 705 -17.61 -10.73 -34.29
N GLY A 706 -18.27 -9.83 -33.56
CA GLY A 706 -18.12 -8.40 -33.74
C GLY A 706 -18.83 -7.88 -34.99
N LYS A 707 -18.17 -6.95 -35.70
CA LYS A 707 -18.75 -6.30 -36.89
C LYS A 707 -19.11 -7.32 -37.98
N ARG A 708 -18.28 -8.34 -38.19
CA ARG A 708 -18.57 -9.44 -39.14
C ARG A 708 -19.82 -10.24 -38.78
N ALA A 709 -20.08 -10.44 -37.49
CA ALA A 709 -21.30 -11.09 -37.03
C ALA A 709 -22.52 -10.17 -37.20
N LEU A 710 -22.34 -8.87 -36.94
CA LEU A 710 -23.37 -7.85 -37.11
C LEU A 710 -23.77 -7.67 -38.58
N ASP A 711 -22.80 -7.65 -39.50
CA ASP A 711 -23.02 -7.43 -40.93
C ASP A 711 -23.82 -8.56 -41.58
N GLN A 712 -23.68 -9.79 -41.10
CA GLN A 712 -24.46 -10.93 -41.60
C GLN A 712 -25.79 -11.15 -40.85
N ALA A 713 -26.11 -10.32 -39.86
CA ALA A 713 -27.31 -10.51 -39.05
C ALA A 713 -28.60 -10.48 -39.90
N GLU A 714 -28.56 -9.81 -41.05
CA GLU A 714 -29.60 -9.80 -42.09
C GLU A 714 -29.82 -11.19 -42.70
N LEU A 715 -28.74 -11.86 -43.11
CA LEU A 715 -28.78 -13.13 -43.82
C LEU A 715 -28.97 -14.33 -42.87
N ASN A 716 -28.57 -14.16 -41.60
CA ASN A 716 -28.57 -15.23 -40.61
C ASN A 716 -29.10 -14.78 -39.22
N PRO A 717 -30.35 -14.30 -39.12
CA PRO A 717 -30.86 -13.68 -37.89
C PRO A 717 -31.08 -14.68 -36.75
N ARG A 718 -31.41 -15.94 -37.07
CA ARG A 718 -31.71 -16.99 -36.07
C ARG A 718 -30.47 -17.53 -35.36
N SER A 719 -29.32 -17.51 -36.03
CA SER A 719 -28.04 -17.97 -35.47
C SER A 719 -27.08 -16.82 -35.16
N THR A 720 -27.57 -15.58 -35.12
CA THR A 720 -26.81 -14.40 -34.71
C THR A 720 -27.27 -13.91 -33.34
N ILE A 721 -26.43 -14.08 -32.33
CA ILE A 721 -26.73 -13.81 -30.93
C ILE A 721 -26.12 -12.46 -30.51
N TYR A 722 -26.96 -11.59 -29.96
CA TYR A 722 -26.61 -10.31 -29.34
C TYR A 722 -27.20 -10.23 -27.93
N ASP A 723 -26.77 -9.24 -27.13
CA ASP A 723 -27.25 -9.01 -25.76
C ASP A 723 -27.06 -10.18 -24.78
N ALA A 724 -26.17 -11.14 -25.10
CA ALA A 724 -25.95 -12.35 -24.30
C ALA A 724 -25.56 -12.07 -22.84
N LYS A 725 -24.90 -10.93 -22.55
CA LYS A 725 -24.55 -10.50 -21.17
C LYS A 725 -25.79 -10.37 -20.28
N ARG A 726 -26.98 -10.09 -20.82
CA ARG A 726 -28.24 -10.01 -20.04
C ARG A 726 -28.63 -11.33 -19.37
N PHE A 727 -28.16 -12.45 -19.93
CA PHE A 727 -28.52 -13.81 -19.55
C PHE A 727 -27.44 -14.51 -18.70
N ILE A 728 -26.22 -13.95 -18.64
CA ILE A 728 -25.07 -14.59 -18.00
C ILE A 728 -25.33 -14.83 -16.50
N GLY A 729 -25.15 -16.07 -16.04
CA GLY A 729 -25.35 -16.47 -14.64
C GLY A 729 -26.75 -16.22 -14.06
N LYS A 730 -27.78 -16.07 -14.90
CA LYS A 730 -29.19 -15.96 -14.49
C LYS A 730 -29.96 -17.25 -14.79
N THR A 731 -31.00 -17.50 -14.00
CA THR A 731 -32.00 -18.54 -14.23
C THR A 731 -33.34 -17.90 -14.56
N PHE A 732 -34.12 -18.51 -15.43
CA PHE A 732 -35.42 -17.98 -15.85
C PHE A 732 -36.50 -19.05 -15.75
N SER A 733 -37.72 -18.65 -15.39
CA SER A 733 -38.86 -19.55 -15.51
C SER A 733 -39.17 -19.81 -16.99
N LYS A 734 -39.85 -20.93 -17.29
CA LYS A 734 -40.28 -21.23 -18.67
C LYS A 734 -41.17 -20.15 -19.27
N GLU A 735 -41.98 -19.50 -18.44
CA GLU A 735 -42.90 -18.45 -18.88
C GLU A 735 -42.17 -17.14 -19.17
N ASP A 736 -41.20 -16.76 -18.33
CA ASP A 736 -40.35 -15.58 -18.56
C ASP A 736 -39.48 -15.74 -19.81
N LEU A 737 -38.94 -16.94 -20.05
CA LEU A 737 -38.19 -17.24 -21.28
C LEU A 737 -39.05 -17.14 -22.53
N LYS A 738 -40.32 -17.56 -22.45
CA LYS A 738 -41.24 -17.45 -23.59
C LYS A 738 -41.51 -15.98 -23.93
N LYS A 739 -41.71 -15.13 -22.92
CA LYS A 739 -41.86 -13.67 -23.08
C LYS A 739 -40.59 -13.00 -23.57
N LEU A 740 -39.41 -13.42 -23.10
CA LEU A 740 -38.13 -12.89 -23.56
C LEU A 740 -37.83 -13.33 -24.99
N SER A 741 -38.09 -14.59 -25.34
CA SER A 741 -37.80 -15.13 -26.68
C SER A 741 -38.62 -14.47 -27.78
N SER A 742 -39.77 -13.85 -27.49
CA SER A 742 -40.52 -13.05 -28.48
C SER A 742 -39.91 -11.69 -28.78
N LEU A 743 -38.95 -11.23 -27.96
CA LEU A 743 -38.26 -9.94 -28.14
C LEU A 743 -37.00 -10.05 -29.02
N TYR A 744 -36.56 -11.28 -29.34
CA TYR A 744 -35.35 -11.53 -30.11
C TYR A 744 -35.66 -12.38 -31.36
N GLN A 745 -34.86 -12.24 -32.40
CA GLN A 745 -35.01 -13.03 -33.65
C GLN A 745 -34.46 -14.46 -33.51
N PHE A 746 -33.63 -14.72 -32.51
CA PHE A 746 -33.09 -16.04 -32.18
C PHE A 746 -33.91 -16.72 -31.07
N LYS A 747 -33.90 -18.05 -31.08
CA LYS A 747 -34.68 -18.85 -30.11
C LYS A 747 -33.89 -19.08 -28.82
N ILE A 748 -34.56 -18.86 -27.69
CA ILE A 748 -34.01 -19.08 -26.35
C ILE A 748 -34.75 -20.26 -25.70
N THR A 749 -34.00 -21.22 -25.17
CA THR A 749 -34.51 -22.35 -24.38
C THR A 749 -33.81 -22.38 -23.02
N SER A 750 -34.11 -23.38 -22.18
CA SER A 750 -33.38 -23.63 -20.93
C SER A 750 -32.90 -25.07 -20.82
N ASP A 751 -31.85 -25.28 -20.02
CA ASP A 751 -31.44 -26.61 -19.58
C ASP A 751 -32.29 -27.12 -18.40
N GLU A 752 -32.03 -28.35 -17.94
CA GLU A 752 -32.72 -28.98 -16.81
C GLU A 752 -32.65 -28.17 -15.50
N LYS A 753 -31.69 -27.25 -15.39
CA LYS A 753 -31.48 -26.38 -14.21
C LYS A 753 -32.01 -24.96 -14.44
N ASN A 754 -32.85 -24.76 -15.46
CA ASN A 754 -33.42 -23.46 -15.85
C ASN A 754 -32.38 -22.40 -16.27
N ASN A 755 -31.17 -22.80 -16.68
CA ASN A 755 -30.21 -21.86 -17.27
C ASN A 755 -30.55 -21.62 -18.74
N PRO A 756 -30.49 -20.38 -19.24
CA PRO A 756 -30.82 -20.06 -20.62
C PRO A 756 -29.79 -20.66 -21.59
N LYS A 757 -30.27 -21.09 -22.76
CA LYS A 757 -29.48 -21.59 -23.90
C LYS A 757 -30.00 -20.97 -25.19
N PHE A 758 -29.11 -20.54 -26.06
CA PHE A 758 -29.43 -20.08 -27.40
C PHE A 758 -29.41 -21.26 -28.36
N VAL A 759 -30.46 -21.38 -29.18
CA VAL A 759 -30.53 -22.40 -30.23
C VAL A 759 -29.91 -21.80 -31.48
N VAL A 760 -28.77 -22.35 -31.91
CA VAL A 760 -28.04 -21.87 -33.09
C VAL A 760 -27.80 -23.02 -34.05
N GLU A 761 -27.79 -22.71 -35.34
CA GLU A 761 -27.51 -23.68 -36.40
C GLU A 761 -26.15 -23.39 -37.03
N SER A 762 -25.31 -24.42 -37.14
CA SER A 762 -24.00 -24.35 -37.80
C SER A 762 -23.75 -25.65 -38.54
N HIS A 763 -23.33 -25.57 -39.80
CA HIS A 763 -23.08 -26.73 -40.67
C HIS A 763 -24.27 -27.72 -40.75
N GLY A 764 -25.50 -27.21 -40.75
CA GLY A 764 -26.73 -28.03 -40.76
C GLY A 764 -27.05 -28.74 -39.44
N ASN A 765 -26.27 -28.52 -38.38
CA ASN A 765 -26.50 -29.05 -37.05
C ASN A 765 -27.04 -27.98 -36.10
N VAL A 766 -28.12 -28.30 -35.41
CA VAL A 766 -28.68 -27.46 -34.34
C VAL A 766 -27.94 -27.74 -33.04
N THR A 767 -27.37 -26.69 -32.44
CA THR A 767 -26.61 -26.76 -31.19
C THR A 767 -27.14 -25.77 -30.16
N LEU A 768 -26.94 -26.09 -28.88
CA LEU A 768 -27.32 -25.24 -27.76
C LEU A 768 -26.08 -24.56 -27.19
N VAL A 769 -26.05 -23.24 -27.26
CA VAL A 769 -24.92 -22.43 -26.80
C VAL A 769 -25.33 -21.60 -25.59
N SER A 770 -24.50 -21.61 -24.56
CA SER A 770 -24.72 -20.84 -23.33
C SER A 770 -24.28 -19.39 -23.44
N PRO A 771 -24.83 -18.46 -22.63
CA PRO A 771 -24.33 -17.10 -22.53
C PRO A 771 -22.83 -17.00 -22.24
N GLU A 772 -22.29 -17.91 -21.43
CA GLU A 772 -20.86 -17.97 -21.13
C GLU A 772 -20.01 -18.34 -22.35
N GLU A 773 -20.52 -19.19 -23.25
CA GLU A 773 -19.84 -19.55 -24.49
C GLU A 773 -19.87 -18.41 -25.52
N ILE A 774 -20.99 -17.66 -25.60
CA ILE A 774 -21.06 -16.42 -26.39
C ILE A 774 -20.07 -15.39 -25.86
N GLY A 775 -20.06 -15.18 -24.53
CA GLY A 775 -19.09 -14.31 -23.87
C GLY A 775 -17.65 -14.75 -24.14
N ALA A 776 -17.37 -16.06 -24.10
CA ALA A 776 -16.05 -16.59 -24.41
C ALA A 776 -15.63 -16.32 -25.87
N ALA A 777 -16.54 -16.39 -26.84
CA ALA A 777 -16.24 -16.06 -28.24
C ALA A 777 -15.84 -14.57 -28.39
N ILE A 778 -16.56 -13.66 -27.73
CA ILE A 778 -16.23 -12.23 -27.69
C ILE A 778 -14.86 -12.00 -27.02
N LEU A 779 -14.61 -12.65 -25.89
CA LEU A 779 -13.35 -12.54 -25.16
C LEU A 779 -12.14 -13.09 -25.94
N ARG A 780 -12.32 -14.14 -26.75
CA ARG A 780 -11.28 -14.62 -27.67
C ARG A 780 -10.94 -13.58 -28.73
N GLU A 781 -11.92 -12.86 -29.25
CA GLU A 781 -11.68 -11.81 -30.24
C GLU A 781 -10.96 -10.60 -29.64
N LEU A 782 -11.34 -10.19 -28.43
CA LEU A 782 -10.63 -9.15 -27.67
C LEU A 782 -9.20 -9.57 -27.33
N LYS A 783 -8.99 -10.82 -26.94
CA LYS A 783 -7.66 -11.38 -26.72
C LYS A 783 -6.82 -11.34 -28.00
N ARG A 784 -7.34 -11.79 -29.15
CA ARG A 784 -6.63 -11.71 -30.44
C ARG A 784 -6.27 -10.27 -30.80
N THR A 785 -7.20 -9.34 -30.58
CA THR A 785 -6.97 -7.91 -30.79
C THR A 785 -5.81 -7.42 -29.92
N ALA A 786 -5.77 -7.80 -28.64
CA ALA A 786 -4.66 -7.48 -27.76
C ALA A 786 -3.33 -8.12 -28.18
N GLU A 787 -3.34 -9.42 -28.51
CA GLU A 787 -2.14 -10.15 -28.89
C GLU A 787 -1.50 -9.61 -30.18
N ARG A 788 -2.31 -9.16 -31.14
CA ARG A 788 -1.84 -8.51 -32.37
C ARG A 788 -1.21 -7.14 -32.07
N ASN A 789 -1.93 -6.26 -31.37
CA ASN A 789 -1.45 -4.92 -31.04
C ASN A 789 -0.20 -4.93 -30.15
N ILE A 790 -0.11 -5.86 -29.20
CA ILE A 790 1.04 -6.00 -28.29
C ILE A 790 2.14 -6.87 -28.91
N SER A 791 1.83 -7.66 -29.95
CA SER A 791 2.72 -8.65 -30.55
C SER A 791 3.30 -9.62 -29.50
N ARG A 792 2.43 -10.19 -28.67
CA ARG A 792 2.75 -11.16 -27.59
C ARG A 792 1.48 -11.88 -27.16
N ALA A 793 1.59 -13.16 -26.79
CA ALA A 793 0.49 -13.91 -26.18
C ALA A 793 0.06 -13.31 -24.82
N VAL A 794 -1.27 -13.22 -24.60
CA VAL A 794 -1.88 -12.66 -23.39
C VAL A 794 -2.79 -13.70 -22.75
N ASN A 795 -2.54 -14.02 -21.48
CA ASN A 795 -3.31 -15.02 -20.74
C ASN A 795 -3.89 -14.51 -19.42
N GLN A 796 -3.73 -13.23 -19.10
CA GLN A 796 -4.21 -12.61 -17.87
C GLN A 796 -4.98 -11.34 -18.15
N ALA A 797 -6.11 -11.15 -17.46
CA ALA A 797 -6.91 -9.95 -17.59
C ALA A 797 -7.48 -9.46 -16.25
N VAL A 798 -7.71 -8.16 -16.16
CA VAL A 798 -8.65 -7.54 -15.21
C VAL A 798 -9.92 -7.25 -15.98
N MET A 799 -11.08 -7.58 -15.42
CA MET A 799 -12.36 -7.34 -16.08
C MET A 799 -13.33 -6.53 -15.21
N SER A 800 -14.20 -5.77 -15.87
CA SER A 800 -15.32 -5.07 -15.24
C SER A 800 -16.56 -5.96 -15.18
N VAL A 801 -17.39 -5.76 -14.16
CA VAL A 801 -18.76 -6.29 -14.05
C VAL A 801 -19.68 -5.24 -13.44
N PRO A 802 -21.00 -5.26 -13.73
CA PRO A 802 -21.94 -4.37 -13.07
C PRO A 802 -21.91 -4.55 -11.56
N ALA A 803 -22.08 -3.48 -10.80
CA ALA A 803 -21.96 -3.53 -9.33
C ALA A 803 -22.98 -4.49 -8.68
N GLU A 804 -24.16 -4.61 -9.30
CA GLU A 804 -25.26 -5.46 -8.88
C GLU A 804 -25.12 -6.94 -9.25
N PHE A 805 -24.11 -7.32 -10.05
CA PHE A 805 -23.94 -8.72 -10.45
C PHE A 805 -23.78 -9.60 -9.21
N SER A 806 -24.66 -10.59 -9.10
CA SER A 806 -24.60 -11.59 -8.04
C SER A 806 -23.31 -12.43 -8.14
N MET A 807 -22.97 -13.16 -7.08
CA MET A 807 -21.83 -14.08 -7.13
C MET A 807 -21.95 -15.10 -8.28
N ALA A 808 -23.16 -15.57 -8.60
CA ALA A 808 -23.39 -16.47 -9.72
C ALA A 808 -23.02 -15.83 -11.07
N GLN A 809 -23.42 -14.58 -11.30
CA GLN A 809 -23.11 -13.84 -12.52
C GLN A 809 -21.63 -13.48 -12.64
N ARG A 810 -20.98 -13.14 -11.52
CA ARG A 810 -19.52 -12.91 -11.45
C ARG A 810 -18.75 -14.18 -11.78
N ASN A 811 -19.14 -15.31 -11.19
CA ASN A 811 -18.53 -16.61 -11.47
C ASN A 811 -18.76 -17.05 -12.92
N ALA A 812 -19.93 -16.80 -13.49
CA ALA A 812 -20.24 -17.06 -14.90
C ALA A 812 -19.36 -16.21 -15.84
N THR A 813 -19.12 -14.94 -15.49
CA THR A 813 -18.20 -14.07 -16.25
C THR A 813 -16.75 -14.59 -16.20
N ILE A 814 -16.27 -15.04 -15.02
CA ILE A 814 -14.96 -15.70 -14.87
C ILE A 814 -14.90 -16.99 -15.70
N LYS A 815 -15.99 -17.77 -15.71
CA LYS A 815 -16.10 -18.99 -16.53
C LYS A 815 -15.99 -18.66 -18.02
N ALA A 816 -16.67 -17.63 -18.52
CA ALA A 816 -16.55 -17.18 -19.91
C ALA A 816 -15.10 -16.81 -20.26
N ALA A 817 -14.40 -16.09 -19.38
CA ALA A 817 -12.99 -15.77 -19.55
C ALA A 817 -12.08 -17.01 -19.54
N SER A 818 -12.33 -17.96 -18.65
CA SER A 818 -11.61 -19.23 -18.62
C SER A 818 -11.80 -20.03 -19.91
N LEU A 819 -13.02 -20.07 -20.47
CA LEU A 819 -13.32 -20.69 -21.76
C LEU A 819 -12.63 -19.99 -22.95
N ALA A 820 -12.25 -18.72 -22.79
CA ALA A 820 -11.45 -17.95 -23.74
C ALA A 820 -9.92 -18.12 -23.54
N GLY A 821 -9.49 -18.90 -22.54
CA GLY A 821 -8.08 -19.05 -22.19
C GLY A 821 -7.48 -17.80 -21.55
N ILE A 822 -8.29 -17.07 -20.77
CA ILE A 822 -7.91 -15.87 -20.03
C ILE A 822 -8.10 -16.15 -18.53
N LYS A 823 -7.02 -16.01 -17.76
CA LYS A 823 -7.08 -16.03 -16.29
C LYS A 823 -7.48 -14.65 -15.80
N VAL A 824 -8.67 -14.54 -15.20
CA VAL A 824 -9.12 -13.31 -14.54
C VAL A 824 -8.32 -13.11 -13.27
N VAL A 825 -7.45 -12.11 -13.25
CA VAL A 825 -6.63 -11.76 -12.08
C VAL A 825 -7.46 -10.99 -11.06
N ARG A 826 -8.40 -10.16 -11.54
CA ARG A 826 -9.33 -9.41 -10.70
C ARG A 826 -10.59 -9.04 -11.49
N LEU A 827 -11.74 -9.12 -10.83
CA LEU A 827 -12.96 -8.44 -11.24
C LEU A 827 -13.09 -7.12 -10.47
N ILE A 828 -13.48 -6.05 -11.14
CA ILE A 828 -13.83 -4.76 -10.51
C ILE A 828 -15.22 -4.32 -10.94
N ASN A 829 -15.90 -3.54 -10.09
CA ASN A 829 -17.19 -3.01 -10.48
C ASN A 829 -17.03 -1.90 -11.54
N GLU A 830 -17.91 -1.89 -12.54
CA GLU A 830 -18.00 -0.88 -13.60
C GLU A 830 -17.98 0.57 -13.06
N PRO A 831 -18.77 0.97 -12.05
CA PRO A 831 -18.73 2.33 -11.53
C PRO A 831 -17.38 2.69 -10.88
N THR A 832 -16.72 1.72 -10.22
CA THR A 832 -15.39 1.90 -9.64
C THR A 832 -14.34 2.06 -10.74
N ALA A 833 -14.41 1.27 -11.81
CA ALA A 833 -13.55 1.40 -12.98
C ALA A 833 -13.71 2.78 -13.63
N ALA A 834 -14.94 3.24 -13.83
CA ALA A 834 -15.21 4.56 -14.37
C ALA A 834 -14.60 5.68 -13.50
N ALA A 835 -14.86 5.68 -12.19
CA ALA A 835 -14.29 6.69 -11.29
C ALA A 835 -12.75 6.69 -11.27
N MET A 836 -12.12 5.52 -11.47
CA MET A 836 -10.67 5.43 -11.67
C MET A 836 -10.20 6.08 -12.98
N ALA A 837 -10.93 5.86 -14.08
CA ALA A 837 -10.59 6.42 -15.40
C ALA A 837 -10.61 7.95 -15.39
N TYR A 838 -11.60 8.55 -14.74
CA TYR A 838 -11.68 10.01 -14.57
C TYR A 838 -10.65 10.60 -13.58
N GLY A 839 -9.79 9.77 -12.99
CA GLY A 839 -8.70 10.22 -12.12
C GLY A 839 -9.15 10.85 -10.80
N LEU A 840 -10.40 10.60 -10.38
CA LEU A 840 -11.01 11.28 -9.23
C LEU A 840 -10.33 10.95 -7.91
N HIS A 841 -9.72 9.76 -7.80
CA HIS A 841 -8.88 9.36 -6.67
C HIS A 841 -7.62 10.22 -6.47
N LYS A 842 -7.24 11.06 -7.45
CA LYS A 842 -6.08 11.96 -7.36
C LYS A 842 -6.45 13.39 -6.97
N LYS A 843 -7.74 13.72 -6.86
CA LYS A 843 -8.22 15.06 -6.49
C LYS A 843 -8.49 15.12 -4.98
N GLU A 844 -7.78 15.99 -4.25
CA GLU A 844 -7.83 16.07 -2.77
C GLU A 844 -9.18 16.54 -2.18
N ARG A 845 -10.14 16.97 -3.01
CA ARG A 845 -11.43 17.53 -2.58
C ARG A 845 -12.67 16.77 -3.10
N VAL A 846 -12.48 15.64 -3.76
CA VAL A 846 -13.60 14.86 -4.32
C VAL A 846 -13.85 13.65 -3.43
N SER A 847 -14.98 13.65 -2.73
CA SER A 847 -15.42 12.56 -1.86
C SER A 847 -16.65 11.87 -2.40
N ASN A 848 -17.69 12.59 -2.81
CA ASN A 848 -18.95 12.02 -3.30
C ASN A 848 -19.04 12.11 -4.83
N VAL A 849 -19.01 10.97 -5.49
CA VAL A 849 -19.03 10.88 -6.95
C VAL A 849 -20.28 10.15 -7.42
N MET A 850 -21.09 10.82 -8.23
CA MET A 850 -22.23 10.19 -8.91
C MET A 850 -21.77 9.62 -10.24
N VAL A 851 -21.90 8.30 -10.41
CA VAL A 851 -21.67 7.62 -11.68
C VAL A 851 -23.01 7.34 -12.35
N VAL A 852 -23.21 7.88 -13.55
CA VAL A 852 -24.41 7.65 -14.37
C VAL A 852 -24.01 6.86 -15.61
N ASP A 853 -24.34 5.57 -15.62
CA ASP A 853 -24.07 4.65 -16.72
C ASP A 853 -25.33 4.44 -17.55
N LEU A 854 -25.41 5.09 -18.71
CA LEU A 854 -26.48 4.89 -19.68
C LEU A 854 -25.92 4.13 -20.89
N GLY A 855 -26.04 2.81 -20.81
CA GLY A 855 -25.59 1.90 -21.85
C GLY A 855 -26.58 1.73 -23.00
N GLY A 856 -26.40 0.65 -23.76
CA GLY A 856 -27.32 0.30 -24.84
C GLY A 856 -28.66 -0.27 -24.34
N GLY A 857 -28.69 -0.84 -23.14
CA GLY A 857 -29.88 -1.58 -22.65
C GLY A 857 -30.34 -1.26 -21.24
N THR A 858 -29.54 -0.55 -20.44
CA THR A 858 -29.84 -0.24 -19.04
C THR A 858 -29.33 1.14 -18.67
N LEU A 859 -29.96 1.74 -17.66
CA LEU A 859 -29.50 2.93 -16.96
C LEU A 859 -29.16 2.54 -15.53
N ASP A 860 -27.89 2.68 -15.16
CA ASP A 860 -27.37 2.30 -13.85
C ASP A 860 -26.71 3.50 -13.19
N VAL A 861 -27.15 3.83 -11.98
CA VAL A 861 -26.67 4.98 -11.21
C VAL A 861 -26.09 4.50 -9.90
N SER A 862 -24.86 4.91 -9.61
CA SER A 862 -24.15 4.58 -8.36
C SER A 862 -23.58 5.84 -7.74
N LEU A 863 -23.78 6.02 -6.43
CA LEU A 863 -23.08 7.03 -5.66
C LEU A 863 -21.88 6.36 -4.97
N LEU A 864 -20.68 6.84 -5.27
CA LEU A 864 -19.44 6.37 -4.67
C LEU A 864 -18.92 7.41 -3.68
N ASN A 865 -18.45 6.95 -2.51
CA ASN A 865 -17.64 7.74 -1.60
C ASN A 865 -16.16 7.34 -1.76
N ILE A 866 -15.29 8.33 -1.98
CA ILE A 866 -13.86 8.16 -2.19
C ILE A 866 -13.11 8.64 -0.94
N GLN A 867 -12.38 7.75 -0.28
CA GLN A 867 -11.54 8.08 0.88
C GLN A 867 -10.17 7.41 0.78
N GLY A 868 -9.11 8.20 0.67
CA GLY A 868 -7.73 7.69 0.66
C GLY A 868 -7.45 6.66 -0.44
N GLY A 869 -8.08 6.81 -1.61
CA GLY A 869 -7.96 5.89 -2.74
C GLY A 869 -8.83 4.62 -2.64
N MET A 870 -9.67 4.50 -1.61
CA MET A 870 -10.71 3.47 -1.51
C MET A 870 -12.02 3.99 -2.10
N PHE A 871 -12.72 3.12 -2.82
CA PHE A 871 -14.05 3.41 -3.38
C PHE A 871 -15.09 2.60 -2.61
N VAL A 872 -16.08 3.29 -2.07
CA VAL A 872 -17.19 2.68 -1.34
C VAL A 872 -18.49 3.05 -2.05
N THR A 873 -19.20 2.06 -2.57
CA THR A 873 -20.54 2.29 -3.13
C THR A 873 -21.51 2.53 -1.98
N MET A 874 -22.12 3.71 -1.96
CA MET A 874 -23.04 4.15 -0.90
C MET A 874 -24.47 3.72 -1.20
N ALA A 875 -24.91 3.91 -2.44
CA ALA A 875 -26.22 3.48 -2.95
C ALA A 875 -26.18 3.25 -4.46
N MET A 876 -27.14 2.46 -4.95
CA MET A 876 -27.28 2.15 -6.37
C MET A 876 -28.75 1.97 -6.77
N ALA A 877 -29.13 2.55 -7.91
CA ALA A 877 -30.44 2.36 -8.51
C ALA A 877 -30.28 2.19 -10.02
N GLY A 878 -31.27 1.62 -10.68
CA GLY A 878 -31.25 1.56 -12.14
C GLY A 878 -32.59 1.24 -12.76
N ASN A 879 -32.60 1.23 -14.08
CA ASN A 879 -33.74 0.90 -14.92
C ASN A 879 -33.27 -0.03 -16.05
N ASN A 880 -33.75 -1.28 -16.01
CA ASN A 880 -33.38 -2.31 -16.99
C ASN A 880 -34.09 -2.17 -18.36
N ARG A 881 -34.93 -1.15 -18.54
CA ARG A 881 -35.71 -0.83 -19.75
C ARG A 881 -35.52 0.65 -20.16
N LEU A 882 -34.31 1.14 -19.98
CA LEU A 882 -33.92 2.49 -20.36
C LEU A 882 -32.46 2.50 -20.79
N GLY A 883 -32.23 2.34 -22.08
CA GLY A 883 -30.92 2.45 -22.72
C GLY A 883 -31.04 2.91 -24.17
N GLY A 884 -29.91 2.92 -24.88
CA GLY A 884 -29.83 3.35 -26.29
C GLY A 884 -30.82 2.66 -27.23
N GLN A 885 -31.19 1.39 -26.97
CA GLN A 885 -32.14 0.64 -27.77
C GLN A 885 -33.59 1.08 -27.57
N ASP A 886 -33.94 1.58 -26.39
CA ASP A 886 -35.30 2.09 -26.14
C ASP A 886 -35.52 3.38 -26.96
N PHE A 887 -34.51 4.25 -27.04
CA PHE A 887 -34.52 5.42 -27.92
C PHE A 887 -34.61 5.03 -29.40
N ASN A 888 -33.87 4.00 -29.82
CA ASN A 888 -33.98 3.46 -31.19
C ASN A 888 -35.38 2.95 -31.47
N SER A 889 -36.00 2.25 -30.51
CA SER A 889 -37.31 1.63 -30.68
C SER A 889 -38.38 2.69 -30.92
N ARG A 890 -38.32 3.83 -30.21
CA ARG A 890 -39.21 4.98 -30.44
C ARG A 890 -39.03 5.58 -31.84
N LEU A 891 -37.79 5.79 -32.26
CA LEU A 891 -37.49 6.33 -33.59
C LEU A 891 -37.90 5.34 -34.70
N MET A 892 -37.67 4.04 -34.49
CA MET A 892 -38.08 2.96 -35.39
C MET A 892 -39.59 2.92 -35.57
N SER A 893 -40.37 2.89 -34.48
CA SER A 893 -41.84 2.89 -34.56
C SER A 893 -42.38 4.13 -35.27
N TYR A 894 -41.77 5.30 -35.03
CA TYR A 894 -42.11 6.52 -35.75
C TYR A 894 -41.85 6.38 -37.26
N LEU A 895 -40.66 5.93 -37.65
CA LEU A 895 -40.31 5.77 -39.07
C LEU A 895 -41.16 4.70 -39.76
N MET A 896 -41.47 3.60 -39.08
CA MET A 896 -42.38 2.57 -39.62
C MET A 896 -43.77 3.15 -39.90
N SER A 897 -44.32 3.94 -38.97
CA SER A 897 -45.60 4.64 -39.18
C SER A 897 -45.52 5.63 -40.34
N VAL A 898 -44.44 6.39 -40.48
CA VAL A 898 -44.26 7.35 -41.60
C VAL A 898 -44.15 6.63 -42.95
N ILE A 899 -43.50 5.46 -42.99
CA ILE A 899 -43.40 4.61 -44.19
C ILE A 899 -44.79 4.08 -44.55
N GLU A 900 -45.53 3.54 -43.58
CA GLU A 900 -46.89 3.04 -43.78
C GLU A 900 -47.84 4.16 -44.27
N ASP A 901 -47.80 5.33 -43.64
CA ASP A 901 -48.61 6.49 -44.05
C ASP A 901 -48.27 6.99 -45.46
N ARG A 902 -46.99 6.91 -45.87
CA ARG A 902 -46.50 7.43 -47.16
C ARG A 902 -46.71 6.46 -48.32
N PHE A 903 -46.53 5.16 -48.07
CA PHE A 903 -46.57 4.13 -49.12
C PHE A 903 -47.83 3.26 -49.05
N GLY A 904 -48.64 3.39 -48.01
CA GLY A 904 -49.91 2.66 -47.85
C GLY A 904 -49.77 1.19 -47.46
N GLU A 905 -48.55 0.72 -47.20
CA GLU A 905 -48.22 -0.66 -46.86
C GLU A 905 -47.27 -0.71 -45.66
N GLU A 906 -47.53 -1.63 -44.71
CA GLU A 906 -46.64 -1.86 -43.58
C GLU A 906 -45.35 -2.56 -44.03
N LEU A 907 -44.21 -2.06 -43.55
CA LEU A 907 -42.92 -2.69 -43.82
C LEU A 907 -42.78 -4.00 -43.04
N THR A 908 -43.05 -5.12 -43.70
CA THR A 908 -43.01 -6.47 -43.10
C THR A 908 -41.78 -7.29 -43.52
N ASN A 909 -41.07 -6.85 -44.56
CA ASN A 909 -39.89 -7.55 -45.05
C ASN A 909 -38.72 -7.44 -44.05
N ALA A 910 -38.16 -8.58 -43.66
CA ALA A 910 -37.12 -8.65 -42.63
C ALA A 910 -35.81 -7.93 -43.02
N GLU A 911 -35.45 -7.90 -44.30
CA GLU A 911 -34.24 -7.24 -44.80
C GLU A 911 -34.40 -5.71 -44.73
N ASP A 912 -35.52 -5.17 -45.22
CA ASP A 912 -35.77 -3.72 -45.19
C ASP A 912 -35.96 -3.18 -43.77
N ILE A 913 -36.60 -3.95 -42.88
CA ILE A 913 -36.69 -3.63 -41.44
C ILE A 913 -35.29 -3.56 -40.81
N GLN A 914 -34.38 -4.46 -41.19
CA GLN A 914 -33.04 -4.50 -40.63
C GLN A 914 -32.16 -3.36 -41.17
N ARG A 915 -32.29 -2.99 -42.45
CA ARG A 915 -31.67 -1.77 -43.00
C ARG A 915 -32.16 -0.52 -42.29
N LEU A 916 -33.48 -0.39 -42.10
CA LEU A 916 -34.07 0.71 -41.33
C LEU A 916 -33.53 0.76 -39.90
N ARG A 917 -33.36 -0.39 -39.24
CA ARG A 917 -32.76 -0.46 -37.90
C ARG A 917 -31.32 0.05 -37.86
N GLN A 918 -30.51 -0.24 -38.89
CA GLN A 918 -29.15 0.30 -39.00
C GLN A 918 -29.16 1.82 -39.20
N GLU A 919 -30.04 2.32 -40.07
CA GLU A 919 -30.21 3.76 -40.29
C GLU A 919 -30.72 4.50 -39.05
N VAL A 920 -31.59 3.88 -38.24
CA VAL A 920 -32.04 4.42 -36.95
C VAL A 920 -30.88 4.62 -35.98
N GLU A 921 -30.01 3.61 -35.83
CA GLU A 921 -28.83 3.72 -34.97
C GLU A 921 -27.89 4.82 -35.47
N SER A 922 -27.59 4.82 -36.78
CA SER A 922 -26.74 5.82 -37.43
C SER A 922 -27.30 7.24 -37.22
N THR A 923 -28.61 7.42 -37.43
CA THR A 923 -29.32 8.69 -37.24
C THR A 923 -29.22 9.18 -35.81
N LYS A 924 -29.50 8.32 -34.82
CA LYS A 924 -29.36 8.68 -33.40
C LYS A 924 -27.94 9.12 -33.06
N ILE A 925 -26.92 8.40 -33.55
CA ILE A 925 -25.52 8.75 -33.33
C ILE A 925 -25.21 10.12 -33.94
N ASN A 926 -25.57 10.34 -35.20
CA ASN A 926 -25.31 11.60 -35.93
C ASN A 926 -26.03 12.80 -35.30
N LEU A 927 -27.23 12.62 -34.74
CA LEU A 927 -27.97 13.68 -34.02
C LEU A 927 -27.28 14.15 -32.72
N THR A 928 -26.25 13.45 -32.27
CA THR A 928 -25.39 13.90 -31.17
C THR A 928 -24.63 15.18 -31.53
N THR A 929 -24.17 15.31 -32.77
CA THR A 929 -23.44 16.48 -33.27
C THR A 929 -24.31 17.34 -34.17
N GLU A 930 -25.04 16.73 -35.09
CA GLU A 930 -25.86 17.41 -36.08
C GLU A 930 -27.23 17.81 -35.52
N ALA A 931 -27.76 18.94 -35.98
CA ALA A 931 -29.11 19.39 -35.60
C ALA A 931 -30.22 18.62 -36.34
N ALA A 932 -29.90 18.05 -37.51
CA ALA A 932 -30.79 17.23 -38.31
C ALA A 932 -29.98 16.24 -39.17
N VAL A 933 -30.58 15.10 -39.49
CA VAL A 933 -29.99 14.04 -40.31
C VAL A 933 -31.03 13.62 -41.35
N THR A 934 -30.60 13.47 -42.60
CA THR A 934 -31.44 12.94 -43.68
C THR A 934 -31.22 11.44 -43.81
N ILE A 935 -32.25 10.65 -43.54
CA ILE A 935 -32.28 9.21 -43.81
C ILE A 935 -32.58 9.04 -45.29
N ARG A 936 -31.80 8.20 -45.99
CA ARG A 936 -32.03 7.81 -47.38
C ARG A 936 -31.95 6.31 -47.49
N LEU A 937 -33.09 5.64 -47.57
CA LEU A 937 -33.20 4.20 -47.47
C LEU A 937 -33.93 3.60 -48.68
N PRO A 938 -33.27 2.80 -49.51
CA PRO A 938 -33.95 2.00 -50.52
C PRO A 938 -34.84 0.94 -49.85
N LEU A 939 -36.09 0.83 -50.30
CA LEU A 939 -37.08 -0.16 -49.82
C LEU A 939 -37.55 -1.06 -50.98
N PRO A 940 -36.73 -2.02 -51.45
CA PRO A 940 -37.09 -2.94 -52.52
C PRO A 940 -38.38 -3.73 -52.27
N SER A 941 -38.78 -3.99 -51.02
CA SER A 941 -40.02 -4.72 -50.74
C SER A 941 -41.29 -3.95 -51.12
N LEU A 942 -41.17 -2.64 -51.36
CA LEU A 942 -42.27 -1.76 -51.78
C LEU A 942 -42.17 -1.41 -53.28
N ASP A 943 -41.22 -2.00 -54.03
CA ASP A 943 -41.01 -1.76 -55.46
C ASP A 943 -41.97 -2.62 -56.30
N HIS A 944 -43.06 -2.00 -56.77
CA HIS A 944 -44.07 -2.62 -57.65
C HIS A 944 -43.76 -2.49 -59.15
N GLY A 945 -42.47 -2.46 -59.52
CA GLY A 945 -42.02 -2.87 -60.86
C GLY A 945 -41.72 -1.78 -61.89
N ASP A 946 -41.55 -0.51 -61.49
CA ASP A 946 -40.97 0.53 -62.38
C ASP A 946 -40.42 1.78 -61.63
N LYS A 947 -40.36 1.74 -60.30
CA LYS A 947 -39.80 2.82 -59.47
C LYS A 947 -39.08 2.23 -58.27
N HIS A 948 -37.76 2.32 -58.27
CA HIS A 948 -36.99 2.10 -57.06
C HIS A 948 -37.50 3.01 -55.94
N VAL A 949 -38.16 2.43 -54.94
CA VAL A 949 -38.71 3.17 -53.81
C VAL A 949 -37.54 3.59 -52.92
N LEU A 950 -37.24 4.87 -52.94
CA LEU A 950 -36.28 5.51 -52.04
C LEU A 950 -37.06 6.28 -50.96
N PHE A 951 -36.95 5.83 -49.72
CA PHE A 951 -37.48 6.55 -48.57
C PHE A 951 -36.49 7.63 -48.14
N GLU A 952 -36.90 8.90 -48.23
CA GLU A 952 -36.15 10.03 -47.69
C GLU A 952 -36.91 10.71 -46.56
N GLU A 953 -36.29 10.88 -45.39
CA GLU A 953 -36.90 11.56 -44.24
C GLU A 953 -35.86 12.38 -43.48
N ILE A 954 -36.23 13.59 -43.04
CA ILE A 954 -35.35 14.46 -42.25
C ILE A 954 -35.74 14.35 -40.78
N ILE A 955 -34.87 13.75 -39.98
CA ILE A 955 -35.04 13.68 -38.54
C ILE A 955 -34.26 14.81 -37.90
N THR A 956 -34.95 15.71 -37.19
CA THR A 956 -34.32 16.77 -36.40
C THR A 956 -34.10 16.33 -34.95
N ARG A 957 -33.14 16.96 -34.27
CA ARG A 957 -32.92 16.74 -32.83
C ARG A 957 -34.17 17.04 -32.01
N LEU A 958 -34.94 18.08 -32.37
CA LEU A 958 -36.19 18.42 -31.71
C LEU A 958 -37.25 17.32 -31.86
N THR A 959 -37.37 16.73 -33.07
CA THR A 959 -38.27 15.59 -33.32
C THR A 959 -37.85 14.40 -32.45
N PHE A 960 -36.56 14.06 -32.46
CA PHE A 960 -36.03 12.97 -31.63
C PHE A 960 -36.26 13.21 -30.14
N GLU A 961 -36.06 14.44 -29.66
CA GLU A 961 -36.30 14.81 -28.28
C GLU A 961 -37.77 14.62 -27.88
N LYS A 962 -38.70 15.10 -28.73
CA LYS A 962 -40.14 14.97 -28.52
C LYS A 962 -40.61 13.51 -28.50
N LEU A 963 -40.07 12.66 -29.37
CA LEU A 963 -40.39 11.23 -29.43
C LEU A 963 -39.98 10.47 -28.15
N ASN A 964 -39.01 11.00 -27.42
CA ASN A 964 -38.39 10.34 -26.28
C ASN A 964 -38.55 11.11 -24.96
N GLU A 965 -39.43 12.10 -24.90
CA GLU A 965 -39.63 12.96 -23.74
C GLU A 965 -39.87 12.14 -22.45
N ASP A 966 -40.68 11.09 -22.52
CA ASP A 966 -40.95 10.21 -21.38
C ASP A 966 -39.69 9.46 -20.90
N LEU A 967 -38.84 9.01 -21.83
CA LEU A 967 -37.59 8.33 -21.52
C LEU A 967 -36.58 9.29 -20.87
N PHE A 968 -36.50 10.53 -21.35
CA PHE A 968 -35.64 11.55 -20.78
C PHE A 968 -36.02 11.90 -19.33
N GLN A 969 -37.32 12.04 -19.04
CA GLN A 969 -37.78 12.29 -17.67
C GLN A 969 -37.45 11.13 -16.72
N LYS A 970 -37.45 9.88 -17.24
CA LYS A 970 -37.08 8.69 -16.47
C LYS A 970 -35.59 8.63 -16.10
N VAL A 971 -34.71 9.32 -16.84
CA VAL A 971 -33.25 9.35 -16.54
C VAL A 971 -32.96 9.90 -15.14
N LEU A 972 -33.74 10.87 -14.66
CA LEU A 972 -33.51 11.49 -13.36
C LEU A 972 -34.01 10.65 -12.18
N GLN A 973 -34.85 9.65 -12.42
CA GLN A 973 -35.47 8.87 -11.33
C GLN A 973 -34.44 8.05 -10.54
N PRO A 974 -33.51 7.28 -11.18
CA PRO A 974 -32.46 6.58 -10.44
C PRO A 974 -31.54 7.53 -9.66
N ILE A 975 -31.21 8.69 -10.23
CA ILE A 975 -30.38 9.71 -9.57
C ILE A 975 -31.06 10.21 -8.29
N LYS A 976 -32.33 10.61 -8.38
CA LYS A 976 -33.13 11.04 -7.23
C LYS A 976 -33.24 9.93 -6.18
N ARG A 977 -33.38 8.68 -6.61
CA ARG A 977 -33.52 7.53 -5.71
C ARG A 977 -32.24 7.28 -4.91
N VAL A 978 -31.09 7.28 -5.57
CA VAL A 978 -29.77 7.07 -4.94
C VAL A 978 -29.50 8.14 -3.88
N LEU A 979 -29.74 9.42 -4.19
CA LEU A 979 -29.54 10.51 -3.23
C LEU A 979 -30.46 10.40 -2.01
N LYS A 980 -31.72 10.04 -2.25
CA LYS A 980 -32.71 9.84 -1.18
C LYS A 980 -32.34 8.67 -0.25
N GLU A 981 -31.74 7.61 -0.79
CA GLU A 981 -31.37 6.42 -0.01
C GLU A 981 -30.27 6.71 1.01
N VAL A 982 -29.34 7.62 0.70
CA VAL A 982 -28.21 7.98 1.56
C VAL A 982 -28.42 9.30 2.33
N ASP A 983 -29.61 9.91 2.19
CA ASP A 983 -29.93 11.23 2.75
C ASP A 983 -28.88 12.30 2.41
N LEU A 984 -28.39 12.28 1.16
CA LEU A 984 -27.36 13.21 0.68
C LEU A 984 -28.04 14.30 -0.19
N PRO A 985 -27.91 15.59 0.16
CA PRO A 985 -28.39 16.66 -0.70
C PRO A 985 -27.59 16.68 -2.00
N LYS A 986 -28.23 17.08 -3.11
CA LYS A 986 -27.61 17.06 -4.44
C LYS A 986 -26.43 18.01 -4.56
N GLU A 987 -26.38 19.03 -3.71
CA GLU A 987 -25.29 20.01 -3.57
C GLU A 987 -23.99 19.37 -3.08
N ASP A 988 -24.09 18.31 -2.27
CA ASP A 988 -22.96 17.59 -1.67
C ASP A 988 -22.39 16.48 -2.56
N VAL A 989 -22.92 16.32 -3.78
CA VAL A 989 -22.29 15.49 -4.82
C VAL A 989 -21.18 16.30 -5.46
N ASP A 990 -19.92 15.94 -5.23
CA ASP A 990 -18.76 16.71 -5.70
C ASP A 990 -18.65 16.67 -7.23
N GLU A 991 -18.73 15.47 -7.83
CA GLU A 991 -18.55 15.22 -9.26
C GLU A 991 -19.63 14.28 -9.81
N VAL A 992 -20.05 14.51 -11.05
CA VAL A 992 -20.96 13.64 -11.80
C VAL A 992 -20.21 13.14 -13.04
N VAL A 993 -20.00 11.83 -13.13
CA VAL A 993 -19.32 11.20 -14.29
C VAL A 993 -20.30 10.41 -15.13
N LEU A 994 -20.14 10.51 -16.45
CA LEU A 994 -20.98 9.83 -17.42
C LEU A 994 -20.26 8.60 -17.98
N VAL A 995 -21.00 7.50 -18.09
CA VAL A 995 -20.54 6.22 -18.63
C VAL A 995 -21.56 5.70 -19.64
N GLY A 996 -21.09 5.07 -20.71
CA GLY A 996 -21.94 4.52 -21.76
C GLY A 996 -22.24 5.51 -22.89
N GLY A 997 -22.28 5.01 -24.13
CA GLY A 997 -22.40 5.82 -25.34
C GLY A 997 -23.69 6.66 -25.40
N SER A 998 -24.80 6.17 -24.84
CA SER A 998 -26.08 6.88 -24.86
C SER A 998 -26.08 8.15 -24.00
N THR A 999 -25.12 8.32 -23.08
CA THR A 999 -24.92 9.59 -22.34
C THR A 999 -24.43 10.74 -23.22
N ARG A 1000 -24.07 10.47 -24.49
CA ARG A 1000 -23.69 11.50 -25.46
C ARG A 1000 -24.89 12.29 -25.97
N ILE A 1001 -26.11 11.75 -25.86
CA ILE A 1001 -27.33 12.44 -26.27
C ILE A 1001 -27.40 13.81 -25.56
N PRO A 1002 -27.42 14.94 -26.31
CA PRO A 1002 -27.33 16.28 -25.71
C PRO A 1002 -28.37 16.54 -24.62
N LYS A 1003 -29.61 16.10 -24.85
CA LYS A 1003 -30.72 16.25 -23.90
C LYS A 1003 -30.47 15.55 -22.56
N VAL A 1004 -29.81 14.39 -22.56
CA VAL A 1004 -29.45 13.67 -21.32
C VAL A 1004 -28.48 14.50 -20.49
N ARG A 1005 -27.44 15.04 -21.12
CA ARG A 1005 -26.43 15.88 -20.43
C ARG A 1005 -27.05 17.15 -19.87
N GLN A 1006 -27.92 17.79 -20.65
CA GLN A 1006 -28.66 18.98 -20.24
C GLN A 1006 -29.51 18.71 -18.99
N LEU A 1007 -30.29 17.62 -18.98
CA LEU A 1007 -31.15 17.29 -17.85
C LEU A 1007 -30.37 17.01 -16.57
N ILE A 1008 -29.23 16.33 -16.68
CA ILE A 1008 -28.35 16.07 -15.53
C ILE A 1008 -27.74 17.39 -15.03
N GLU A 1009 -27.26 18.25 -15.92
CA GLU A 1009 -26.72 19.58 -15.57
C GLU A 1009 -27.77 20.45 -14.86
N GLU A 1010 -28.98 20.53 -15.41
CA GLU A 1010 -30.11 21.26 -14.82
C GLU A 1010 -30.48 20.72 -13.43
N TYR A 1011 -30.51 19.39 -13.28
CA TYR A 1011 -30.85 18.75 -12.00
C TYR A 1011 -29.83 19.10 -10.90
N PHE A 1012 -28.53 19.12 -11.23
CA PHE A 1012 -27.44 19.48 -10.32
C PHE A 1012 -27.11 20.99 -10.30
N ASN A 1013 -28.12 21.86 -10.47
CA ASN A 1013 -28.00 23.31 -10.35
C ASN A 1013 -26.95 23.95 -11.29
N GLY A 1014 -26.84 23.45 -12.52
CA GLY A 1014 -25.86 23.93 -13.51
C GLY A 1014 -24.47 23.30 -13.41
N LYS A 1015 -24.28 22.28 -12.55
CA LYS A 1015 -23.03 21.52 -12.49
C LYS A 1015 -22.89 20.64 -13.73
N LYS A 1016 -21.95 20.99 -14.60
CA LYS A 1016 -21.64 20.23 -15.82
C LYS A 1016 -21.12 18.83 -15.50
N PRO A 1017 -21.71 17.76 -16.08
CA PRO A 1017 -21.15 16.42 -15.97
C PRO A 1017 -19.74 16.36 -16.57
N ASN A 1018 -18.86 15.62 -15.90
CA ASN A 1018 -17.49 15.45 -16.32
C ASN A 1018 -17.41 14.49 -17.51
N VAL A 1019 -16.88 14.99 -18.63
CA VAL A 1019 -16.70 14.27 -19.90
C VAL A 1019 -15.24 14.28 -20.35
N ALA A 1020 -14.30 14.43 -19.42
CA ALA A 1020 -12.86 14.46 -19.71
C ALA A 1020 -12.34 13.12 -20.28
N ILE A 1021 -13.06 12.03 -20.00
CA ILE A 1021 -12.85 10.72 -20.61
C ILE A 1021 -14.03 10.44 -21.51
N ASP A 1022 -13.78 9.78 -22.63
CA ASP A 1022 -14.84 9.25 -23.49
C ASP A 1022 -15.75 8.32 -22.66
N PRO A 1023 -17.06 8.63 -22.49
CA PRO A 1023 -17.97 7.83 -21.69
C PRO A 1023 -18.08 6.36 -22.14
N GLU A 1024 -17.89 6.09 -23.43
CA GLU A 1024 -17.93 4.74 -23.98
C GLU A 1024 -16.67 3.93 -23.67
N LEU A 1025 -15.53 4.61 -23.47
CA LEU A 1025 -14.24 3.99 -23.17
C LEU A 1025 -13.86 4.07 -21.68
N ALA A 1026 -14.67 4.73 -20.86
CA ALA A 1026 -14.35 5.03 -19.46
C ALA A 1026 -14.12 3.76 -18.63
N VAL A 1027 -15.00 2.77 -18.72
CA VAL A 1027 -14.86 1.51 -17.98
C VAL A 1027 -13.61 0.75 -18.42
N ALA A 1028 -13.42 0.60 -19.74
CA ALA A 1028 -12.25 -0.03 -20.35
C ALA A 1028 -10.92 0.61 -19.91
N THR A 1029 -10.92 1.95 -19.81
CA THR A 1029 -9.78 2.74 -19.34
C THR A 1029 -9.50 2.43 -17.86
N GLY A 1030 -10.55 2.35 -17.03
CA GLY A 1030 -10.46 2.01 -15.61
C GLY A 1030 -9.89 0.62 -15.34
N VAL A 1031 -10.39 -0.40 -16.05
CA VAL A 1031 -9.87 -1.78 -15.93
C VAL A 1031 -8.43 -1.89 -16.44
N ALA A 1032 -8.05 -1.12 -17.46
CA ALA A 1032 -6.67 -1.08 -17.96
C ALA A 1032 -5.71 -0.44 -16.95
N ILE A 1033 -6.11 0.66 -16.28
CA ILE A 1033 -5.37 1.25 -15.16
C ILE A 1033 -5.16 0.21 -14.06
N GLN A 1034 -6.23 -0.51 -13.70
CA GLN A 1034 -6.16 -1.55 -12.67
C GLN A 1034 -5.28 -2.74 -13.09
N ALA A 1035 -5.27 -3.11 -14.37
CA ALA A 1035 -4.35 -4.11 -14.91
C ALA A 1035 -2.88 -3.66 -14.80
N GLY A 1036 -2.58 -2.39 -15.08
CA GLY A 1036 -1.26 -1.79 -14.88
C GLY A 1036 -0.80 -1.84 -13.42
N ILE A 1037 -1.70 -1.46 -12.49
CA ILE A 1037 -1.44 -1.52 -11.03
C ILE A 1037 -1.09 -2.95 -10.58
N ILE A 1038 -1.89 -3.94 -10.98
CA ILE A 1038 -1.68 -5.34 -10.60
C ILE A 1038 -0.42 -5.92 -11.27
N GLY A 1039 -0.12 -5.48 -12.48
CA GLY A 1039 1.10 -5.86 -13.21
C GLY A 1039 2.39 -5.32 -12.60
N GLY A 1040 2.32 -4.54 -11.50
CA GLY A 1040 3.49 -3.92 -10.86
C GLY A 1040 4.15 -2.86 -11.74
N MET A 1041 3.38 -2.23 -12.63
CA MET A 1041 3.89 -1.28 -13.61
C MET A 1041 3.97 0.13 -13.00
N TRP A 1042 5.17 0.72 -13.06
CA TRP A 1042 5.46 2.13 -12.73
C TRP A 1042 4.64 3.07 -13.65
N PRO A 1043 4.26 4.31 -13.25
CA PRO A 1043 4.41 5.00 -11.95
C PRO A 1043 3.21 4.85 -10.98
N LEU A 1044 2.24 3.97 -11.21
CA LEU A 1044 1.02 3.93 -10.39
C LEU A 1044 1.25 3.30 -9.00
N GLN A 1045 1.10 4.11 -7.94
CA GLN A 1045 1.28 3.71 -6.52
C GLN A 1045 -0.05 3.52 -5.74
N VAL A 1046 -1.19 3.54 -6.41
CA VAL A 1046 -2.51 3.45 -5.75
C VAL A 1046 -3.15 2.11 -6.07
N SER A 1047 -3.67 1.43 -5.05
CA SER A 1047 -4.59 0.30 -5.22
C SER A 1047 -5.99 0.81 -4.95
N ALA A 1048 -6.88 0.80 -5.95
CA ALA A 1048 -8.31 0.91 -5.70
C ALA A 1048 -8.72 -0.33 -4.89
N LEU A 1049 -9.04 -0.11 -3.61
CA LEU A 1049 -9.64 -1.13 -2.77
C LEU A 1049 -11.14 -0.83 -2.75
N GLU A 1050 -11.91 -1.80 -3.22
CA GLU A 1050 -13.36 -1.75 -3.16
C GLU A 1050 -13.79 -2.50 -1.91
N LEU A 1051 -14.56 -1.85 -1.03
CA LEU A 1051 -15.12 -2.51 0.14
C LEU A 1051 -16.42 -3.21 -0.30
N PRO A 1052 -16.49 -4.55 -0.27
CA PRO A 1052 -17.73 -5.25 -0.56
C PRO A 1052 -18.74 -4.91 0.53
N ASN A 1053 -19.84 -4.27 0.16
CA ASN A 1053 -20.93 -4.03 1.07
C ASN A 1053 -22.06 -5.02 0.75
N HIS A 1054 -22.08 -6.12 1.50
CA HIS A 1054 -22.99 -7.25 1.30
C HIS A 1054 -24.48 -6.91 1.51
N ASN A 1055 -24.77 -5.72 2.04
CA ASN A 1055 -26.14 -5.25 2.28
C ASN A 1055 -26.64 -4.30 1.17
N LEU A 1056 -25.81 -3.89 0.20
CA LEU A 1056 -26.30 -3.10 -0.93
C LEU A 1056 -27.10 -3.98 -1.89
N ARG A 1057 -28.31 -3.52 -2.23
CA ARG A 1057 -29.14 -4.07 -3.29
C ARG A 1057 -29.46 -2.96 -4.27
N LYS A 1058 -29.32 -3.23 -5.57
CA LYS A 1058 -29.75 -2.30 -6.61
C LYS A 1058 -31.26 -2.14 -6.56
N ILE A 1059 -31.71 -0.90 -6.37
CA ILE A 1059 -33.12 -0.56 -6.43
C ILE A 1059 -33.50 -0.46 -7.90
N GLN A 1060 -34.34 -1.39 -8.37
CA GLN A 1060 -34.93 -1.29 -9.69
C GLN A 1060 -36.09 -0.32 -9.66
N ILE A 1061 -36.07 0.64 -10.56
CA ILE A 1061 -37.21 1.51 -10.82
C ILE A 1061 -38.01 0.82 -11.91
N GLU A 1062 -39.04 0.11 -11.47
CA GLU A 1062 -40.05 -0.41 -12.38
C GLU A 1062 -40.88 0.75 -12.92
N SER A 1063 -41.15 0.65 -14.22
CA SER A 1063 -41.91 1.61 -15.04
C SER A 1063 -43.23 2.03 -14.44
#